data_AF-A0AAN6W593-F1
#
_entry.id   AF-A0AAN6W593-F1
#
_cell.length_a   1.000
_cell.length_b   1.000
_cell.length_c   1.000
_cell.angle_alpha   90.00
_cell.angle_beta   90.00
_cell.angle_gamma   90.00
#
_symmetry.space_group_name_H-M   'P 1'
#
loop_
_entity.id
_entity.type
_entity.pdbx_description
1 polymer ?
#
loop_
_entity_poly.entity_id
_entity_poly.type
_entity_poly.pdbx_seq_one_letter_code
_entity_poly.pdbx_strand_id
1 'polypeptide(L)'
;MSKGRVCLAYSGGLDTSTILKWLILEGYTVVCFLANVGQEEDWAEVEKKALALGAERMVIEDLQREFVEEIVFRAIQCNAIYEDRYLLGTSLARPIIARAQVRVAEQYNCDILSHGCTGKGNDQVRFELAFKACNPKMKVIAPWRMPEFIEKFQGRADLLKFAAENNIPVSSSPKAPWSMDDNLVHCSYEAGVLEDPDHSPPKELWTRTVDPTDAPDVPYNFTIHFEKGIPTKVITPEGEVTDSVALFKLLNKIGHDNGVGRIDIVENRFIGLKSRGCYDTPGLTIARLAHLDLEGLVMDAKVRKLRDQFVTIEWSHCLYNGMYFSPEREFLENSLVYSQENVTGEVRMSVYKGAAYVLGRKSDASNLYSQEDASMDSLEGFSPMDTSGFIAIQAIRLEKYGLQKIKDGKPLTNAVVPPELRAELSLREVSNPTIRMACAGALWSRVGSRPGILRVVRQSSQLRPLPAAATSPVVRCWRARYSSKPESPKTVTINSKTYPVDPAWFNVSSTILNLTSRKLHLQKDHPVSITRQIIESVFPSPTYLSYNNLDPVVTAHENFDSLGFPPSHPGRAKTDTYYINSTTLLRTHTSAHEAELFTASKSPGYLISADVFRRDEIDKSHYPVFHQMEGARVWDRAAVPHGDVVSAIYKDLEALPKHDMIIEDPNPHFHPERNPLQSSHTAEEAEAVGKHLKRSLELMVAEIFKRVKESHARAGIAQSTEPLKVRWVEAYFPFTSPSWELEVWYQDEWLEILGCGVSQQHILNDAGVPSQIGWAFGIGLERIAMLLFQIPDIRLFWSTDERFLSQFTGVGDDLGKLKPFVGFSRHPACYKDVSFWLPGHSKESAAGGNDKGQREQWHENDLMEVVRDVCGDVVEDVVLMDSFTHPKTGRRSVCYRVNYRSLERTLTNEEANGLHERVKGEMVERLGVEIR
;
A
#
# COMPACT_ATOMS: atom_id res chain seq x y z
N MET A 1 19.53 26.96 41.86
CA MET A 1 20.31 27.02 40.60
C MET A 1 19.34 26.86 39.45
N SER A 2 19.60 27.43 38.27
CA SER A 2 18.70 27.25 37.11
C SER A 2 18.71 25.78 36.64
N LYS A 3 17.56 25.26 36.21
CA LYS A 3 17.44 23.92 35.59
C LYS A 3 17.99 23.87 34.15
N GLY A 4 18.25 25.02 33.54
CA GLY A 4 18.74 25.14 32.16
C GLY A 4 18.13 26.33 31.44
N ARG A 5 18.57 26.55 30.19
CA ARG A 5 18.08 27.62 29.31
C ARG A 5 17.10 27.04 28.28
N VAL A 6 15.91 27.63 28.18
CA VAL A 6 14.81 27.18 27.32
C VAL A 6 14.47 28.25 26.28
N CYS A 7 14.44 27.88 25.00
CA CYS A 7 13.89 28.72 23.92
C CYS A 7 12.43 28.33 23.67
N LEU A 8 11.48 29.19 24.05
CA LEU A 8 10.04 28.97 23.96
C LEU A 8 9.45 29.70 22.75
N ALA A 9 8.76 28.97 21.86
CA ALA A 9 7.87 29.58 20.87
C ALA A 9 6.71 30.29 21.61
N TYR A 10 6.68 31.62 21.50
CA TYR A 10 5.85 32.50 22.32
C TYR A 10 4.99 33.41 21.45
N SER A 11 3.68 33.23 21.52
CA SER A 11 2.68 33.91 20.68
C SER A 11 1.87 34.99 21.43
N GLY A 12 2.33 35.48 22.59
CA GLY A 12 1.57 36.44 23.41
C GLY A 12 0.27 35.89 24.06
N GLY A 13 -0.29 34.79 23.54
CA GLY A 13 -1.55 34.17 23.98
C GLY A 13 -1.57 33.66 25.42
N LEU A 14 -2.75 33.23 25.88
CA LEU A 14 -2.97 32.74 27.25
C LEU A 14 -2.08 31.52 27.57
N ASP A 15 -2.09 30.52 26.69
CA ASP A 15 -1.37 29.26 26.83
C ASP A 15 0.16 29.47 26.85
N THR A 16 0.70 30.19 25.86
CA THR A 16 2.14 30.48 25.80
C THR A 16 2.62 31.41 26.92
N SER A 17 1.77 32.32 27.41
CA SER A 17 2.04 33.13 28.62
C SER A 17 2.00 32.32 29.91
N THR A 18 1.10 31.33 29.99
CA THR A 18 1.00 30.40 31.13
C THR A 18 2.20 29.46 31.16
N ILE A 19 2.61 28.92 30.01
CA ILE A 19 3.81 28.10 29.83
C ILE A 19 5.07 28.88 30.19
N LEU A 20 5.24 30.11 29.69
CA LEU A 20 6.35 30.99 30.06
C LEU A 20 6.46 31.13 31.58
N LYS A 21 5.35 31.51 32.24
CA LYS A 21 5.34 31.73 33.69
C LYS A 21 5.58 30.43 34.48
N TRP A 22 5.04 29.32 34.02
CA TRP A 22 5.25 27.99 34.61
C TRP A 22 6.70 27.53 34.50
N LEU A 23 7.34 27.68 33.34
CA LEU A 23 8.76 27.35 33.13
C LEU A 23 9.68 28.16 34.07
N ILE A 24 9.38 29.45 34.28
CA ILE A 24 10.12 30.31 35.21
C ILE A 24 9.95 29.83 36.67
N LEU A 25 8.72 29.46 37.09
CA LEU A 25 8.47 28.90 38.42
C LEU A 25 9.13 27.54 38.63
N GLU A 26 9.22 26.73 37.57
CA GLU A 26 9.98 25.48 37.57
C GLU A 26 11.52 25.70 37.61
N GLY A 27 11.99 26.95 37.54
CA GLY A 27 13.40 27.30 37.69
C GLY A 27 14.21 27.26 36.39
N TYR A 28 13.57 27.32 35.22
CA TYR A 28 14.25 27.51 33.94
C TYR A 28 14.51 29.00 33.65
N THR A 29 15.59 29.28 32.94
CA THR A 29 15.83 30.60 32.31
C THR A 29 15.20 30.57 30.92
N VAL A 30 14.20 31.40 30.65
CA VAL A 30 13.43 31.34 29.40
C VAL A 30 13.77 32.50 28.47
N VAL A 31 14.14 32.17 27.23
CA VAL A 31 14.17 33.06 26.08
C VAL A 31 12.91 32.81 25.27
N CYS A 32 12.16 33.86 24.97
CA CYS A 32 10.98 33.77 24.13
C CYS A 32 11.34 34.07 22.66
N PHE A 33 10.76 33.31 21.74
CA PHE A 33 10.93 33.46 20.31
C PHE A 33 9.56 33.59 19.62
N LEU A 34 9.42 34.56 18.72
CA LEU A 34 8.28 34.69 17.82
C LEU A 34 8.79 34.92 16.39
N ALA A 35 8.31 34.11 15.46
CA ALA A 35 8.46 34.39 14.05
C ALA A 35 7.33 35.33 13.59
N ASN A 36 7.69 36.45 12.99
CA ASN A 36 6.80 37.17 12.09
C ASN A 36 6.79 36.42 10.75
N VAL A 37 5.71 35.66 10.52
CA VAL A 37 5.39 34.99 9.24
C VAL A 37 4.22 35.70 8.55
N GLY A 38 4.03 37.00 8.81
CA GLY A 38 3.04 37.86 8.17
C GLY A 38 1.65 37.86 8.82
N GLN A 39 1.56 37.51 10.10
CA GLN A 39 0.40 37.74 10.96
C GLN A 39 0.34 39.19 11.49
N GLU A 40 -0.84 39.65 11.90
CA GLU A 40 -1.01 40.97 12.53
C GLU A 40 -0.91 40.87 14.07
N GLU A 41 0.12 41.49 14.65
CA GLU A 41 0.41 41.47 16.10
C GLU A 41 0.90 42.84 16.60
N ASP A 42 0.64 43.15 17.88
CA ASP A 42 1.31 44.26 18.57
C ASP A 42 2.65 43.78 19.11
N TRP A 43 3.66 43.78 18.24
CA TRP A 43 5.02 43.31 18.52
C TRP A 43 5.63 43.94 19.79
N ALA A 44 5.32 45.22 20.05
CA ALA A 44 5.84 45.96 21.19
C ALA A 44 5.16 45.55 22.50
N GLU A 45 3.83 45.37 22.51
CA GLU A 45 3.11 44.86 23.68
C GLU A 45 3.43 43.38 23.94
N VAL A 46 3.64 42.57 22.90
CA VAL A 46 4.06 41.16 23.03
C VAL A 46 5.45 41.04 23.67
N GLU A 47 6.43 41.83 23.23
CA GLU A 47 7.76 41.89 23.88
C GLU A 47 7.65 42.37 25.33
N LYS A 48 6.98 43.51 25.56
CA LYS A 48 6.74 44.09 26.89
C LYS A 48 6.07 43.09 27.83
N LYS A 49 5.12 42.29 27.34
CA LYS A 49 4.44 41.24 28.07
C LYS A 49 5.37 40.06 28.41
N ALA A 50 6.15 39.57 27.45
CA ALA A 50 7.11 38.49 27.69
C ALA A 50 8.12 38.86 28.79
N LEU A 51 8.70 40.07 28.70
CA LEU A 51 9.63 40.60 29.68
C LEU A 51 8.98 40.81 31.06
N ALA A 52 7.76 41.38 31.11
CA ALA A 52 7.01 41.57 32.36
C ALA A 52 6.64 40.25 33.06
N LEU A 53 6.44 39.17 32.31
CA LEU A 53 6.21 37.82 32.86
C LEU A 53 7.49 37.20 33.44
N GLY A 54 8.66 37.66 33.02
CA GLY A 54 9.98 37.23 33.50
C GLY A 54 10.84 36.48 32.48
N ALA A 55 10.56 36.59 31.18
CA ALA A 55 11.50 36.14 30.16
C ALA A 55 12.83 36.91 30.27
N GLU A 56 13.95 36.23 30.04
CA GLU A 56 15.27 36.88 29.96
C GLU A 56 15.37 37.79 28.73
N ARG A 57 14.70 37.40 27.65
CA ARG A 57 14.71 38.06 26.34
C ARG A 57 13.46 37.67 25.55
N MET A 58 12.95 38.62 24.78
CA MET A 58 12.11 38.35 23.60
C MET A 58 12.99 38.42 22.34
N VAL A 59 12.76 37.52 21.39
CA VAL A 59 13.40 37.52 20.06
C VAL A 59 12.29 37.47 19.03
N ILE A 60 12.26 38.45 18.12
CA ILE A 60 11.30 38.51 17.01
C ILE A 60 12.10 38.51 15.71
N GLU A 61 11.94 37.47 14.88
CA GLU A 61 12.55 37.41 13.54
C GLU A 61 11.48 37.66 12.46
N ASP A 62 11.77 38.52 11.49
CA ASP A 62 10.94 38.66 10.28
C ASP A 62 11.34 37.60 9.25
N LEU A 63 10.45 36.61 9.10
CA LEU A 63 10.64 35.44 8.24
C LEU A 63 9.67 35.47 7.05
N GLN A 64 8.97 36.58 6.80
CA GLN A 64 7.99 36.67 5.69
C GLN A 64 8.63 36.33 4.34
N ARG A 65 9.87 36.77 4.08
CA ARG A 65 10.58 36.44 2.84
C ARG A 65 11.03 34.98 2.79
N GLU A 66 11.65 34.49 3.87
CA GLU A 66 12.08 33.09 4.02
C GLU A 66 10.90 32.13 3.77
N PHE A 67 9.73 32.46 4.32
CA PHE A 67 8.49 31.72 4.16
C PHE A 67 7.96 31.76 2.71
N VAL A 68 7.86 32.94 2.09
CA VAL A 68 7.34 33.08 0.72
C VAL A 68 8.24 32.39 -0.30
N GLU A 69 9.54 32.68 -0.28
CA GLU A 69 10.47 32.29 -1.34
C GLU A 69 10.90 30.82 -1.24
N GLU A 70 11.11 30.25 -0.04
CA GLU A 70 11.50 28.84 0.11
C GLU A 70 10.32 27.87 0.09
N ILE A 71 9.16 28.23 0.66
CA ILE A 71 8.06 27.28 0.90
C ILE A 71 6.76 27.62 0.17
N VAL A 72 6.26 28.87 0.22
CA VAL A 72 4.97 29.19 -0.44
C VAL A 72 5.08 29.08 -1.96
N PHE A 73 6.16 29.60 -2.55
CA PHE A 73 6.43 29.48 -3.98
C PHE A 73 6.70 28.02 -4.40
N ARG A 74 7.36 27.21 -3.57
CA ARG A 74 7.52 25.77 -3.80
C ARG A 74 6.18 25.02 -3.72
N ALA A 75 5.27 25.43 -2.83
CA ALA A 75 3.92 24.87 -2.74
C ALA A 75 3.04 25.25 -3.94
N ILE A 76 3.22 26.44 -4.53
CA ILE A 76 2.61 26.82 -5.81
C ILE A 76 3.13 25.92 -6.93
N GLN A 77 4.45 25.81 -7.10
CA GLN A 77 5.08 24.88 -8.06
C GLN A 77 4.56 23.43 -7.91
N CYS A 78 4.41 22.96 -6.68
CA CYS A 78 3.91 21.63 -6.38
C CYS A 78 2.39 21.46 -6.60
N ASN A 79 1.66 22.58 -6.77
CA ASN A 79 0.20 22.65 -6.62
C ASN A 79 -0.28 21.96 -5.33
N ALA A 80 0.47 22.09 -4.24
CA ALA A 80 0.28 21.35 -3.01
C ALA A 80 -1.14 21.52 -2.45
N ILE A 81 -1.73 20.41 -2.01
CA ILE A 81 -3.10 20.33 -1.50
C ILE A 81 -3.28 19.05 -0.68
N TYR A 82 -3.99 19.14 0.45
CA TYR A 82 -4.31 18.00 1.30
C TYR A 82 -5.81 17.67 1.21
N GLU A 83 -6.11 16.37 1.06
CA GLU A 83 -7.48 15.81 0.90
C GLU A 83 -8.33 16.59 -0.12
N ASP A 84 -7.74 16.94 -1.27
CA ASP A 84 -8.31 17.71 -2.39
C ASP A 84 -8.91 19.09 -2.02
N ARG A 85 -8.62 19.61 -0.81
CA ARG A 85 -9.25 20.83 -0.29
C ARG A 85 -8.29 21.81 0.39
N TYR A 86 -7.43 21.35 1.30
CA TYR A 86 -6.66 22.24 2.19
C TYR A 86 -5.32 22.67 1.57
N LEU A 87 -5.08 23.97 1.46
CA LEU A 87 -3.86 24.57 0.91
C LEU A 87 -2.72 24.73 1.94
N LEU A 88 -2.72 23.92 3.00
CA LEU A 88 -1.58 23.69 3.91
C LEU A 88 -1.05 24.91 4.69
N GLY A 89 -1.71 26.07 4.72
CA GLY A 89 -1.17 27.34 5.25
C GLY A 89 -0.43 27.26 6.60
N THR A 90 -1.02 26.59 7.60
CA THR A 90 -0.37 26.35 8.91
C THR A 90 0.84 25.42 8.77
N SER A 91 0.67 24.33 8.02
CA SER A 91 1.69 23.31 7.77
C SER A 91 2.92 23.87 7.05
N LEU A 92 2.71 24.81 6.11
CA LEU A 92 3.75 25.51 5.36
C LEU A 92 4.59 26.41 6.28
N ALA A 93 3.98 27.06 7.28
CA ALA A 93 4.69 27.97 8.18
C ALA A 93 5.59 27.22 9.19
N ARG A 94 5.15 26.06 9.71
CA ARG A 94 5.84 25.42 10.87
C ARG A 94 7.31 25.05 10.62
N PRO A 95 7.75 24.57 9.43
CA PRO A 95 9.16 24.30 9.17
C PRO A 95 10.06 25.53 9.30
N ILE A 96 9.62 26.70 8.81
CA ILE A 96 10.34 27.98 8.93
C ILE A 96 10.47 28.39 10.40
N ILE A 97 9.35 28.40 11.13
CA ILE A 97 9.30 28.79 12.54
C ILE A 97 10.18 27.85 13.39
N ALA A 98 10.11 26.54 13.15
CA ALA A 98 10.91 25.55 13.88
C ALA A 98 12.40 25.69 13.58
N ARG A 99 12.80 25.85 12.32
CA ARG A 99 14.19 26.07 11.90
C ARG A 99 14.76 27.33 12.54
N ALA A 100 14.02 28.43 12.50
CA ALA A 100 14.42 29.69 13.13
C ALA A 100 14.51 29.59 14.66
N GLN A 101 13.56 28.91 15.32
CA GLN A 101 13.62 28.68 16.76
C GLN A 101 14.89 27.92 17.18
N VAL A 102 15.37 26.97 16.36
CA VAL A 102 16.67 26.30 16.57
C VAL A 102 17.83 27.28 16.41
N ARG A 103 17.86 28.11 15.35
CA ARG A 103 18.90 29.17 15.17
C ARG A 103 18.99 30.08 16.40
N VAL A 104 17.83 30.55 16.89
CA VAL A 104 17.72 31.41 18.08
C VAL A 104 18.13 30.67 19.36
N ALA A 105 17.75 29.40 19.51
CA ALA A 105 18.18 28.58 20.65
C ALA A 105 19.71 28.40 20.67
N GLU A 106 20.36 28.21 19.52
CA GLU A 106 21.82 28.14 19.44
C GLU A 106 22.47 29.50 19.76
N GLN A 107 21.97 30.60 19.18
CA GLN A 107 22.45 31.96 19.44
C GLN A 107 22.43 32.33 20.93
N TYR A 108 21.37 31.94 21.64
CA TYR A 108 21.19 32.25 23.07
C TYR A 108 21.53 31.10 24.02
N ASN A 109 22.26 30.09 23.54
CA ASN A 109 22.76 28.95 24.34
C ASN A 109 21.65 28.24 25.14
N CYS A 110 20.56 27.90 24.47
CA CYS A 110 19.43 27.14 25.02
C CYS A 110 19.56 25.65 24.66
N ASP A 111 19.85 24.79 25.64
CA ASP A 111 19.89 23.32 25.47
C ASP A 111 18.51 22.68 25.21
N ILE A 112 17.45 23.48 25.34
CA ILE A 112 16.05 23.04 25.42
C ILE A 112 15.18 23.95 24.55
N LEU A 113 14.31 23.34 23.75
CA LEU A 113 13.24 23.97 22.97
C LEU A 113 11.89 23.73 23.66
N SER A 114 10.93 24.65 23.48
CA SER A 114 9.56 24.47 23.98
C SER A 114 8.53 25.13 23.06
N HIS A 115 7.30 24.62 23.07
CA HIS A 115 6.18 25.12 22.26
C HIS A 115 4.85 25.08 23.02
N GLY A 116 3.86 25.82 22.53
CA GLY A 116 2.50 25.86 23.08
C GLY A 116 1.54 24.82 22.48
N CYS A 117 1.99 23.91 21.62
CA CYS A 117 1.12 23.02 20.86
C CYS A 117 0.41 22.00 21.77
N THR A 118 -0.90 21.80 21.56
CA THR A 118 -1.70 20.86 22.36
C THR A 118 -1.46 19.41 21.93
N GLY A 119 -1.70 18.46 22.85
CA GLY A 119 -1.55 17.03 22.60
C GLY A 119 -2.44 16.43 21.49
N LYS A 120 -3.40 17.20 20.94
CA LYS A 120 -4.33 16.79 19.86
C LYS A 120 -4.07 17.50 18.52
N GLY A 121 -3.09 18.40 18.42
CA GLY A 121 -2.75 19.10 17.20
C GLY A 121 -1.79 18.31 16.30
N ASN A 122 -1.77 18.59 15.00
CA ASN A 122 -0.70 18.15 14.10
C ASN A 122 0.62 18.91 14.39
N ASP A 123 0.53 20.17 14.82
CA ASP A 123 1.69 21.07 14.96
C ASP A 123 2.75 20.60 15.94
N GLN A 124 2.37 19.88 17.01
CA GLN A 124 3.35 19.29 17.92
C GLN A 124 4.33 18.36 17.17
N VAL A 125 3.83 17.62 16.17
CA VAL A 125 4.64 16.72 15.34
C VAL A 125 5.50 17.54 14.37
N ARG A 126 4.91 18.56 13.73
CA ARG A 126 5.61 19.46 12.80
C ARG A 126 6.78 20.19 13.46
N PHE A 127 6.59 20.73 14.66
CA PHE A 127 7.67 21.35 15.44
C PHE A 127 8.71 20.33 15.89
N GLU A 128 8.30 19.21 16.49
CA GLU A 128 9.26 18.30 17.13
C GLU A 128 10.08 17.47 16.15
N LEU A 129 9.50 17.05 15.01
CA LEU A 129 10.28 16.41 13.95
C LEU A 129 11.26 17.40 13.32
N ALA A 130 10.84 18.64 13.06
CA ALA A 130 11.73 19.70 12.59
C ALA A 130 12.87 20.00 13.58
N PHE A 131 12.59 20.09 14.88
CA PHE A 131 13.62 20.24 15.91
C PHE A 131 14.62 19.08 15.90
N LYS A 132 14.16 17.84 15.72
CA LYS A 132 15.03 16.65 15.69
C LYS A 132 15.84 16.52 14.41
N ALA A 133 15.34 17.00 13.28
CA ALA A 133 16.12 17.10 12.05
C ALA A 133 17.16 18.23 12.12
N CYS A 134 16.77 19.43 12.57
CA CYS A 134 17.64 20.61 12.61
C CYS A 134 18.75 20.48 13.68
N ASN A 135 18.41 20.05 14.92
CA ASN A 135 19.40 19.77 15.95
C ASN A 135 18.94 18.65 16.90
N PRO A 136 19.30 17.38 16.64
CA PRO A 136 18.85 16.23 17.46
C PRO A 136 19.37 16.24 18.90
N LYS A 137 20.39 17.06 19.22
CA LYS A 137 20.97 17.17 20.58
C LYS A 137 20.07 17.98 21.52
N MET A 138 19.27 18.90 21.00
CA MET A 138 18.37 19.74 21.82
C MET A 138 17.26 18.90 22.44
N LYS A 139 16.97 19.18 23.72
CA LYS A 139 15.83 18.61 24.44
C LYS A 139 14.56 19.37 24.03
N VAL A 140 13.40 18.74 24.22
CA VAL A 140 12.10 19.41 24.05
C VAL A 140 11.35 19.34 25.37
N ILE A 141 10.73 20.45 25.77
CA ILE A 141 9.70 20.52 26.80
C ILE A 141 8.38 20.85 26.10
N ALA A 142 7.43 19.91 26.12
CA ALA A 142 6.11 20.05 25.52
C ALA A 142 5.04 19.97 26.64
N PRO A 143 4.69 21.09 27.31
CA PRO A 143 3.94 21.05 28.57
C PRO A 143 2.58 20.36 28.44
N TRP A 144 1.87 20.52 27.33
CA TRP A 144 0.60 19.83 27.05
C TRP A 144 0.68 18.30 26.90
N ARG A 145 1.86 17.70 27.10
CA ARG A 145 2.05 16.23 27.26
C ARG A 145 2.81 15.83 28.52
N MET A 146 3.05 16.77 29.45
CA MET A 146 3.73 16.51 30.72
C MET A 146 2.70 16.34 31.84
N PRO A 147 2.67 15.21 32.57
CA PRO A 147 1.72 14.95 33.67
C PRO A 147 1.58 16.12 34.64
N GLU A 148 2.71 16.68 35.11
CA GLU A 148 2.78 17.78 36.07
C GLU A 148 2.17 19.11 35.57
N PHE A 149 1.93 19.24 34.27
CA PHE A 149 1.24 20.38 33.66
C PHE A 149 -0.23 20.05 33.37
N ILE A 150 -0.53 18.90 32.77
CA ILE A 150 -1.91 18.53 32.40
C ILE A 150 -2.79 18.16 33.61
N GLU A 151 -2.21 17.66 34.71
CA GLU A 151 -2.93 17.45 35.98
C GLU A 151 -3.29 18.79 36.65
N LYS A 152 -2.48 19.83 36.41
CA LYS A 152 -2.65 21.19 36.94
C LYS A 152 -3.56 22.06 36.07
N PHE A 153 -3.61 21.81 34.77
CA PHE A 153 -4.34 22.58 33.78
C PHE A 153 -5.22 21.65 32.93
N GLN A 154 -6.45 21.39 33.38
CA GLN A 154 -7.38 20.50 32.66
C GLN A 154 -8.14 21.25 31.54
N GLY A 155 -8.18 22.58 31.61
CA GLY A 155 -8.65 23.41 30.50
C GLY A 155 -8.47 24.92 30.72
N ARG A 156 -9.10 25.70 29.84
CA ARG A 156 -8.99 27.17 29.81
C ARG A 156 -9.34 27.87 31.14
N ALA A 157 -10.23 27.28 31.94
CA ALA A 157 -10.58 27.81 33.26
C ALA A 157 -9.40 27.82 34.23
N ASP A 158 -8.58 26.76 34.23
CA ASP A 158 -7.41 26.65 35.09
C ASP A 158 -6.28 27.59 34.63
N LEU A 159 -6.10 27.74 33.32
CA LEU A 159 -5.18 28.73 32.73
C LEU A 159 -5.56 30.15 33.17
N LEU A 160 -6.86 30.51 33.09
CA LEU A 160 -7.36 31.83 33.53
C LEU A 160 -7.19 32.04 35.03
N LYS A 161 -7.43 31.01 35.85
CA LYS A 161 -7.20 31.07 37.30
C LYS A 161 -5.72 31.29 37.63
N PHE A 162 -4.83 30.49 37.06
CA PHE A 162 -3.39 30.62 37.27
C PHE A 162 -2.84 31.94 36.73
N ALA A 163 -3.41 32.44 35.61
CA ALA A 163 -3.10 33.76 35.09
C ALA A 163 -3.43 34.87 36.11
N ALA A 164 -4.61 34.82 36.74
CA ALA A 164 -4.97 35.75 37.82
C ALA A 164 -4.05 35.60 39.05
N GLU A 165 -3.76 34.38 39.49
CA GLU A 165 -2.86 34.10 40.63
C GLU A 165 -1.42 34.60 40.39
N ASN A 166 -0.96 34.66 39.13
CA ASN A 166 0.41 35.03 38.76
C ASN A 166 0.53 36.39 38.08
N ASN A 167 -0.55 37.20 38.08
CA ASN A 167 -0.64 38.53 37.46
C ASN A 167 -0.28 38.52 35.95
N ILE A 168 -0.66 37.46 35.23
CA ILE A 168 -0.46 37.34 33.78
C ILE A 168 -1.50 38.22 33.07
N PRO A 169 -1.12 39.18 32.21
CA PRO A 169 -2.09 39.99 31.47
C PRO A 169 -2.88 39.13 30.47
N VAL A 170 -4.19 39.01 30.68
CA VAL A 170 -5.08 38.26 29.77
C VAL A 170 -5.89 39.23 28.92
N SER A 171 -5.64 39.22 27.61
CA SER A 171 -6.32 40.05 26.61
C SER A 171 -7.65 39.48 26.10
N SER A 172 -8.15 38.38 26.70
CA SER A 172 -9.29 37.63 26.17
C SER A 172 -10.62 38.35 26.37
N SER A 173 -11.04 39.13 25.38
CA SER A 173 -12.45 39.48 25.25
C SER A 173 -13.29 38.19 25.01
N PRO A 174 -14.54 38.09 25.51
CA PRO A 174 -15.38 36.91 25.28
C PRO A 174 -15.88 36.70 23.83
N LYS A 175 -15.36 37.43 22.83
CA LYS A 175 -15.99 37.59 21.51
C LYS A 175 -15.73 36.46 20.51
N ALA A 176 -14.60 35.76 20.59
CA ALA A 176 -14.26 34.69 19.66
C ALA A 176 -14.35 33.32 20.39
N PRO A 177 -15.36 32.49 20.11
CA PRO A 177 -15.51 31.16 20.70
C PRO A 177 -14.71 30.06 19.98
N TRP A 178 -13.88 30.40 18.98
CA TRP A 178 -12.98 29.49 18.25
C TRP A 178 -11.49 29.86 18.48
N SER A 179 -10.59 28.95 18.12
CA SER A 179 -9.15 29.16 18.01
C SER A 179 -8.80 29.70 16.62
N MET A 180 -7.68 30.43 16.51
CA MET A 180 -7.14 30.98 15.25
C MET A 180 -5.64 30.71 15.14
N ASP A 181 -5.16 30.47 13.91
CA ASP A 181 -3.75 30.49 13.52
C ASP A 181 -3.60 31.28 12.22
N ASP A 182 -3.20 32.54 12.35
CA ASP A 182 -3.00 33.48 11.24
C ASP A 182 -1.53 33.51 10.79
N ASN A 183 -1.30 33.64 9.49
CA ASN A 183 0.00 33.94 8.89
C ASN A 183 -0.20 34.55 7.50
N LEU A 184 0.88 34.85 6.78
CA LEU A 184 0.80 35.49 5.47
C LEU A 184 -0.09 34.73 4.47
N VAL A 185 -0.12 33.40 4.50
CA VAL A 185 -0.84 32.56 3.52
C VAL A 185 -2.33 32.44 3.84
N HIS A 186 -2.70 32.26 5.10
CA HIS A 186 -4.08 31.98 5.50
C HIS A 186 -4.38 32.41 6.95
N CYS A 187 -5.62 32.24 7.37
CA CYS A 187 -5.96 31.93 8.75
C CYS A 187 -6.68 30.58 8.80
N SER A 188 -6.40 29.77 9.82
CA SER A 188 -7.28 28.65 10.20
C SER A 188 -8.22 29.06 11.35
N TYR A 189 -9.37 28.41 11.41
CA TYR A 189 -10.36 28.54 12.46
C TYR A 189 -10.85 27.15 12.88
N GLU A 190 -10.72 26.83 14.16
CA GLU A 190 -11.04 25.50 14.70
C GLU A 190 -11.50 25.57 16.17
N ALA A 191 -12.00 24.45 16.69
CA ALA A 191 -12.53 24.29 18.05
C ALA A 191 -13.81 25.11 18.37
N GLY A 192 -14.41 24.82 19.54
CA GLY A 192 -15.60 25.51 20.03
C GLY A 192 -16.84 25.28 19.17
N VAL A 193 -17.48 26.34 18.70
CA VAL A 193 -18.73 26.23 17.89
C VAL A 193 -18.53 25.50 16.55
N LEU A 194 -17.29 25.40 16.04
CA LEU A 194 -16.98 24.63 14.83
C LEU A 194 -16.82 23.12 15.08
N GLU A 195 -16.80 22.64 16.34
CA GLU A 195 -16.68 21.20 16.65
C GLU A 195 -17.95 20.42 16.26
N ASP A 196 -19.10 21.09 16.22
CA ASP A 196 -20.32 20.57 15.59
C ASP A 196 -20.25 20.83 14.07
N PRO A 197 -20.22 19.79 13.21
CA PRO A 197 -20.13 19.96 11.76
C PRO A 197 -21.42 20.49 11.11
N ASP A 198 -22.57 20.49 11.80
CA ASP A 198 -23.83 21.07 11.29
C ASP A 198 -23.92 22.58 11.56
N HIS A 199 -23.06 23.11 12.44
CA HIS A 199 -23.01 24.54 12.76
C HIS A 199 -22.38 25.34 11.62
N SER A 200 -23.18 26.15 10.90
CA SER A 200 -22.67 27.01 9.82
C SER A 200 -21.65 28.05 10.34
N PRO A 201 -20.51 28.29 9.67
CA PRO A 201 -19.52 29.27 10.13
C PRO A 201 -20.11 30.69 10.15
N PRO A 202 -20.02 31.44 11.25
CA PRO A 202 -20.58 32.78 11.35
C PRO A 202 -19.79 33.79 10.48
N LYS A 203 -20.43 34.91 10.11
CA LYS A 203 -19.88 35.86 9.12
C LYS A 203 -18.61 36.56 9.63
N GLU A 204 -18.57 36.84 10.92
CA GLU A 204 -17.44 37.43 11.65
C GLU A 204 -16.28 36.45 11.94
N LEU A 205 -16.40 35.18 11.52
CA LEU A 205 -15.30 34.22 11.61
C LEU A 205 -14.17 34.56 10.63
N TRP A 206 -14.53 34.94 9.41
CA TRP A 206 -13.61 35.12 8.29
C TRP A 206 -12.91 36.48 8.37
N THR A 207 -11.60 36.48 8.64
CA THR A 207 -10.82 37.71 8.87
C THR A 207 -9.92 38.10 7.71
N ARG A 208 -9.60 37.18 6.78
CA ARG A 208 -8.78 37.46 5.58
C ARG A 208 -9.63 37.54 4.30
N THR A 209 -10.96 37.49 4.41
CA THR A 209 -11.88 37.57 3.27
C THR A 209 -13.17 38.32 3.62
N VAL A 210 -13.54 39.32 2.81
CA VAL A 210 -14.91 39.88 2.86
C VAL A 210 -15.91 38.79 2.48
N ASP A 211 -17.18 38.95 2.85
CA ASP A 211 -18.18 37.96 2.45
C ASP A 211 -18.45 38.02 0.95
N PRO A 212 -18.54 36.88 0.23
CA PRO A 212 -18.91 36.86 -1.19
C PRO A 212 -20.23 37.59 -1.51
N THR A 213 -21.13 37.77 -0.53
CA THR A 213 -22.34 38.60 -0.67
C THR A 213 -22.07 40.11 -0.58
N ASP A 214 -21.06 40.54 0.19
CA ASP A 214 -20.65 41.95 0.34
C ASP A 214 -19.59 42.36 -0.71
N ALA A 215 -18.90 41.39 -1.31
CA ALA A 215 -17.85 41.61 -2.31
C ALA A 215 -18.35 42.41 -3.53
N PRO A 216 -17.52 43.21 -4.21
CA PRO A 216 -17.93 44.11 -5.29
C PRO A 216 -18.74 43.45 -6.42
N ASP A 217 -19.71 44.20 -6.96
CA ASP A 217 -20.50 43.81 -8.14
C ASP A 217 -19.75 43.99 -9.48
N VAL A 218 -18.44 44.24 -9.44
CA VAL A 218 -17.57 44.44 -10.62
C VAL A 218 -16.38 43.48 -10.54
N PRO A 219 -16.15 42.59 -11.52
CA PRO A 219 -14.98 41.72 -11.55
C PRO A 219 -13.67 42.52 -11.62
N TYR A 220 -12.69 42.15 -10.80
CA TYR A 220 -11.38 42.80 -10.76
C TYR A 220 -10.35 41.98 -11.57
N ASN A 221 -9.73 42.62 -12.57
CA ASN A 221 -8.85 41.98 -13.54
C ASN A 221 -7.38 42.37 -13.33
N PHE A 222 -6.49 41.39 -13.41
CA PHE A 222 -5.05 41.53 -13.17
C PHE A 222 -4.28 40.45 -13.94
N THR A 223 -2.94 40.51 -13.96
CA THR A 223 -2.09 39.51 -14.63
C THR A 223 -0.99 39.05 -13.69
N ILE A 224 -0.72 37.74 -13.62
CA ILE A 224 0.40 37.15 -12.89
C ILE A 224 1.43 36.63 -13.90
N HIS A 225 2.69 37.02 -13.73
CA HIS A 225 3.83 36.46 -14.45
C HIS A 225 4.53 35.42 -13.59
N PHE A 226 5.00 34.36 -14.24
CA PHE A 226 5.79 33.30 -13.64
C PHE A 226 7.12 33.14 -14.36
N GLU A 227 8.16 32.80 -13.62
CA GLU A 227 9.41 32.26 -14.13
C GLU A 227 9.69 30.93 -13.42
N LYS A 228 9.81 29.84 -14.18
CA LYS A 228 10.01 28.48 -13.65
C LYS A 228 9.02 28.09 -12.54
N GLY A 229 7.74 28.43 -12.70
CA GLY A 229 6.66 28.18 -11.76
C GLY A 229 6.61 29.13 -10.56
N ILE A 230 7.58 30.03 -10.41
CA ILE A 230 7.64 31.01 -9.33
C ILE A 230 6.95 32.32 -9.77
N PRO A 231 6.00 32.88 -9.00
CA PRO A 231 5.42 34.19 -9.31
C PRO A 231 6.47 35.31 -9.21
N THR A 232 6.77 36.00 -10.31
CA THR A 232 7.79 37.06 -10.38
C THR A 232 7.23 38.46 -10.53
N LYS A 233 5.99 38.61 -11.04
CA LYS A 233 5.33 39.91 -11.17
C LYS A 233 3.81 39.80 -11.13
N VAL A 234 3.13 40.75 -10.51
CA VAL A 234 1.70 40.99 -10.69
C VAL A 234 1.47 42.38 -11.27
N ILE A 235 0.63 42.48 -12.30
CA ILE A 235 0.19 43.74 -12.92
C ILE A 235 -1.31 43.93 -12.66
N THR A 236 -1.68 45.12 -12.18
CA THR A 236 -3.07 45.54 -11.94
C THR A 236 -3.36 46.89 -12.61
N PRO A 237 -4.60 47.41 -12.60
CA PRO A 237 -4.90 48.75 -13.13
C PRO A 237 -4.13 49.89 -12.44
N GLU A 238 -3.62 49.65 -11.22
CA GLU A 238 -2.91 50.64 -10.40
C GLU A 238 -1.38 50.63 -10.60
N GLY A 239 -0.81 49.56 -11.17
CA GLY A 239 0.63 49.43 -11.40
C GLY A 239 1.14 47.99 -11.50
N GLU A 240 2.45 47.80 -11.31
CA GLU A 240 3.08 46.48 -11.22
C GLU A 240 3.89 46.30 -9.93
N VAL A 241 3.93 45.06 -9.41
CA VAL A 241 4.64 44.69 -8.18
C VAL A 241 5.46 43.42 -8.43
N THR A 242 6.77 43.48 -8.11
CA THR A 242 7.77 42.43 -8.38
C THR A 242 8.49 41.90 -7.14
N ASP A 243 8.39 42.57 -5.98
CA ASP A 243 8.91 42.00 -4.73
C ASP A 243 8.01 40.84 -4.28
N SER A 244 8.61 39.68 -3.97
CA SER A 244 7.90 38.44 -3.63
C SER A 244 6.85 38.60 -2.51
N VAL A 245 7.22 39.29 -1.43
CA VAL A 245 6.34 39.49 -0.26
C VAL A 245 5.26 40.52 -0.58
N ALA A 246 5.60 41.63 -1.22
CA ALA A 246 4.62 42.64 -1.64
C ALA A 246 3.63 42.10 -2.69
N LEU A 247 4.10 41.29 -3.64
CA LEU A 247 3.33 40.61 -4.67
C LEU A 247 2.33 39.64 -4.03
N PHE A 248 2.79 38.80 -3.09
CA PHE A 248 1.91 37.86 -2.41
C PHE A 248 0.91 38.57 -1.49
N LYS A 249 1.29 39.69 -0.84
CA LYS A 249 0.35 40.57 -0.12
C LYS A 249 -0.68 41.22 -1.05
N LEU A 250 -0.31 41.59 -2.27
CA LEU A 250 -1.24 42.11 -3.27
C LEU A 250 -2.24 41.02 -3.70
N LEU A 251 -1.80 39.78 -3.95
CA LEU A 251 -2.70 38.66 -4.23
C LEU A 251 -3.65 38.37 -3.06
N ASN A 252 -3.15 38.43 -1.82
CA ASN A 252 -4.00 38.35 -0.63
C ASN A 252 -5.04 39.48 -0.58
N LYS A 253 -4.67 40.73 -0.87
CA LYS A 253 -5.62 41.85 -0.90
C LYS A 253 -6.69 41.66 -1.99
N ILE A 254 -6.28 41.27 -3.19
CA ILE A 254 -7.19 41.02 -4.32
C ILE A 254 -8.20 39.91 -3.96
N GLY A 255 -7.74 38.83 -3.31
CA GLY A 255 -8.62 37.77 -2.82
C GLY A 255 -9.49 38.20 -1.64
N HIS A 256 -8.94 38.94 -0.68
CA HIS A 256 -9.67 39.50 0.46
C HIS A 256 -10.85 40.33 0.00
N ASP A 257 -10.61 41.34 -0.84
CA ASP A 257 -11.60 42.32 -1.31
C ASP A 257 -12.72 41.68 -2.14
N ASN A 258 -12.47 40.48 -2.68
CA ASN A 258 -13.42 39.72 -3.51
C ASN A 258 -13.96 38.45 -2.82
N GLY A 259 -13.59 38.19 -1.56
CA GLY A 259 -14.05 37.04 -0.76
C GLY A 259 -13.50 35.67 -1.17
N VAL A 260 -12.41 35.63 -1.94
CA VAL A 260 -11.87 34.41 -2.57
C VAL A 260 -11.07 33.57 -1.57
N GLY A 261 -11.23 32.25 -1.64
CA GLY A 261 -10.34 31.30 -0.93
C GLY A 261 -10.84 30.80 0.43
N ARG A 262 -12.12 31.02 0.78
CA ARG A 262 -12.78 30.38 1.94
C ARG A 262 -13.04 28.89 1.67
N ILE A 263 -12.71 28.03 2.63
CA ILE A 263 -13.09 26.60 2.65
C ILE A 263 -13.55 26.17 4.05
N ASP A 264 -14.47 25.21 4.10
CA ASP A 264 -14.92 24.49 5.30
C ASP A 264 -14.81 22.99 5.02
N ILE A 265 -14.09 22.26 5.88
CA ILE A 265 -13.70 20.85 5.66
C ILE A 265 -13.74 20.03 6.95
N VAL A 266 -13.85 18.70 6.79
CA VAL A 266 -13.54 17.72 7.84
C VAL A 266 -12.32 16.90 7.42
N GLU A 267 -11.14 17.34 7.86
CA GLU A 267 -9.84 16.72 7.58
C GLU A 267 -9.56 15.51 8.49
N ASN A 268 -8.63 14.65 8.06
CA ASN A 268 -7.97 13.65 8.90
C ASN A 268 -6.67 14.22 9.48
N ARG A 269 -6.48 14.22 10.80
CA ARG A 269 -5.20 14.55 11.45
C ARG A 269 -4.25 13.36 11.40
N PHE A 270 -2.95 13.63 11.34
CA PHE A 270 -1.91 12.58 11.30
C PHE A 270 -1.96 11.62 12.50
N ILE A 271 -2.44 12.12 13.65
CA ILE A 271 -2.69 11.33 14.87
C ILE A 271 -3.98 10.46 14.82
N GLY A 272 -4.60 10.28 13.64
CA GLY A 272 -5.76 9.40 13.44
C GLY A 272 -7.12 9.95 13.89
N LEU A 273 -7.21 11.23 14.25
CA LEU A 273 -8.46 11.90 14.62
C LEU A 273 -8.99 12.74 13.45
N LYS A 274 -10.32 12.78 13.25
CA LYS A 274 -10.93 13.80 12.37
C LYS A 274 -11.06 15.14 13.08
N SER A 275 -10.95 16.21 12.30
CA SER A 275 -11.19 17.59 12.74
C SER A 275 -12.02 18.33 11.72
N ARG A 276 -12.95 19.17 12.17
CA ARG A 276 -13.44 20.25 11.31
C ARG A 276 -12.45 21.42 11.35
N GLY A 277 -12.31 22.12 10.22
CA GLY A 277 -11.51 23.32 10.10
C GLY A 277 -12.10 24.24 9.03
N CYS A 278 -12.21 25.51 9.34
CA CYS A 278 -12.48 26.57 8.37
C CYS A 278 -11.15 27.28 8.07
N TYR A 279 -10.95 27.70 6.82
CA TYR A 279 -9.72 28.34 6.38
C TYR A 279 -10.00 29.40 5.32
N ASP A 280 -9.36 30.57 5.38
CA ASP A 280 -9.36 31.53 4.27
C ASP A 280 -7.94 31.80 3.74
N THR A 281 -7.69 31.36 2.50
CA THR A 281 -6.34 31.25 1.89
C THR A 281 -6.22 32.07 0.58
N PRO A 282 -6.56 33.38 0.59
CA PRO A 282 -6.87 34.15 -0.63
C PRO A 282 -5.76 34.16 -1.70
N GLY A 283 -4.54 34.61 -1.35
CA GLY A 283 -3.47 34.80 -2.31
C GLY A 283 -2.96 33.48 -2.90
N LEU A 284 -2.87 32.42 -2.09
CA LEU A 284 -2.43 31.09 -2.55
C LEU A 284 -3.51 30.39 -3.40
N THR A 285 -4.81 30.56 -3.11
CA THR A 285 -5.89 30.09 -3.99
C THR A 285 -5.76 30.71 -5.39
N ILE A 286 -5.53 32.02 -5.48
CA ILE A 286 -5.35 32.74 -6.74
C ILE A 286 -4.08 32.29 -7.46
N ALA A 287 -2.94 32.25 -6.76
CA ALA A 287 -1.65 31.90 -7.34
C ALA A 287 -1.61 30.45 -7.86
N ARG A 288 -2.14 29.49 -7.08
CA ARG A 288 -2.22 28.07 -7.48
C ARG A 288 -3.14 27.86 -8.68
N LEU A 289 -4.25 28.60 -8.79
CA LEU A 289 -5.13 28.52 -9.96
C LEU A 289 -4.42 29.02 -11.23
N ALA A 290 -3.76 30.17 -11.15
CA ALA A 290 -3.00 30.71 -12.28
C ALA A 290 -1.83 29.78 -12.68
N HIS A 291 -1.16 29.18 -11.69
CA HIS A 291 -0.07 28.24 -11.90
C HIS A 291 -0.52 26.95 -12.62
N LEU A 292 -1.54 26.26 -12.09
CA LEU A 292 -2.19 25.08 -12.70
C LEU A 292 -2.58 25.28 -14.17
N ASP A 293 -2.89 26.52 -14.53
CA ASP A 293 -3.35 26.93 -15.85
C ASP A 293 -2.19 27.19 -16.82
N LEU A 294 -1.13 27.89 -16.38
CA LEU A 294 0.09 28.07 -17.16
C LEU A 294 0.74 26.72 -17.51
N GLU A 295 0.77 25.79 -16.56
CA GLU A 295 1.23 24.41 -16.79
C GLU A 295 0.42 23.66 -17.86
N GLY A 296 -0.83 24.07 -18.10
CA GLY A 296 -1.66 23.51 -19.18
C GLY A 296 -1.25 23.98 -20.58
N LEU A 297 -0.43 25.03 -20.68
CA LEU A 297 0.14 25.52 -21.93
C LEU A 297 1.56 24.96 -22.17
N VAL A 298 2.35 24.78 -21.11
CA VAL A 298 3.82 24.64 -21.23
C VAL A 298 4.42 23.32 -20.74
N MET A 299 3.68 22.47 -20.01
CA MET A 299 4.15 21.19 -19.49
C MET A 299 3.58 20.01 -20.28
N ASP A 300 4.39 18.97 -20.53
CA ASP A 300 3.92 17.72 -21.13
C ASP A 300 2.85 17.03 -20.28
N ALA A 301 1.85 16.43 -20.94
CA ALA A 301 0.72 15.77 -20.30
C ALA A 301 1.07 14.51 -19.49
N LYS A 302 2.19 13.83 -19.78
CA LYS A 302 2.67 12.68 -18.97
C LYS A 302 3.47 13.15 -17.76
N VAL A 303 4.37 14.12 -17.94
CA VAL A 303 5.10 14.77 -16.83
C VAL A 303 4.11 15.40 -15.85
N ARG A 304 3.13 16.16 -16.34
CA ARG A 304 2.07 16.74 -15.51
C ARG A 304 1.29 15.67 -14.76
N LYS A 305 0.88 14.58 -15.43
CA LYS A 305 0.18 13.46 -14.77
C LYS A 305 1.01 12.86 -13.63
N LEU A 306 2.31 12.63 -13.82
CA LEU A 306 3.19 12.10 -12.77
C LEU A 306 3.36 13.09 -11.61
N ARG A 307 3.48 14.38 -11.89
CA ARG A 307 3.51 15.43 -10.87
C ARG A 307 2.19 15.46 -10.08
N ASP A 308 1.06 15.50 -10.76
CA ASP A 308 -0.28 15.60 -10.16
C ASP A 308 -0.65 14.34 -9.34
N GLN A 309 -0.27 13.13 -9.79
CA GLN A 309 -0.67 11.87 -9.16
C GLN A 309 0.32 11.30 -8.11
N PHE A 310 1.54 11.84 -8.02
CA PHE A 310 2.54 11.34 -7.06
C PHE A 310 3.23 12.47 -6.32
N VAL A 311 3.91 13.38 -7.03
CA VAL A 311 4.73 14.45 -6.41
C VAL A 311 3.87 15.40 -5.58
N THR A 312 2.72 15.84 -6.12
CA THR A 312 1.77 16.73 -5.44
C THR A 312 1.26 16.10 -4.15
N ILE A 313 0.90 14.83 -4.19
CA ILE A 313 0.27 14.10 -3.08
C ILE A 313 1.29 13.90 -1.96
N GLU A 314 2.43 13.26 -2.25
CA GLU A 314 3.38 12.89 -1.22
C GLU A 314 4.16 14.10 -0.64
N TRP A 315 4.44 15.14 -1.44
CA TRP A 315 5.03 16.37 -0.91
C TRP A 315 4.03 17.14 -0.02
N SER A 316 2.72 17.08 -0.33
CA SER A 316 1.66 17.62 0.54
C SER A 316 1.52 16.80 1.84
N HIS A 317 1.63 15.47 1.78
CA HIS A 317 1.71 14.61 2.97
C HIS A 317 2.93 14.94 3.83
N CYS A 318 4.11 15.15 3.23
CA CYS A 318 5.32 15.50 3.96
C CYS A 318 5.14 16.78 4.79
N LEU A 319 4.58 17.84 4.18
CA LEU A 319 4.23 19.07 4.90
C LEU A 319 3.17 18.84 5.99
N TYR A 320 2.06 18.19 5.65
CA TYR A 320 0.94 18.03 6.58
C TYR A 320 1.31 17.21 7.82
N ASN A 321 2.08 16.14 7.64
CA ASN A 321 2.51 15.22 8.70
C ASN A 321 3.74 15.72 9.50
N GLY A 322 4.44 16.76 9.01
CA GLY A 322 5.64 17.31 9.66
C GLY A 322 6.98 16.75 9.18
N MET A 323 6.97 15.92 8.14
CA MET A 323 8.15 15.36 7.46
C MET A 323 8.79 16.34 6.47
N TYR A 324 8.76 17.66 6.69
CA TYR A 324 9.39 18.59 5.75
C TYR A 324 10.92 18.39 5.67
N PHE A 325 11.58 18.14 6.81
CA PHE A 325 13.03 17.93 6.87
C PHE A 325 13.43 16.44 6.70
N SER A 326 12.69 15.69 5.88
CA SER A 326 12.95 14.28 5.59
C SER A 326 13.65 14.08 4.22
N PRO A 327 14.28 12.90 3.98
CA PRO A 327 14.90 12.60 2.70
C PRO A 327 13.88 12.35 1.58
N GLU A 328 12.70 11.80 1.88
CA GLU A 328 11.67 11.57 0.86
C GLU A 328 11.09 12.89 0.32
N ARG A 329 10.93 13.92 1.15
CA ARG A 329 10.62 15.29 0.67
C ARG A 329 11.69 15.81 -0.28
N GLU A 330 12.98 15.55 -0.02
CA GLU A 330 14.09 16.00 -0.87
C GLU A 330 14.13 15.29 -2.23
N PHE A 331 13.88 13.98 -2.23
CA PHE A 331 13.76 13.18 -3.44
C PHE A 331 12.60 13.69 -4.34
N LEU A 332 11.44 13.97 -3.74
CA LEU A 332 10.29 14.55 -4.42
C LEU A 332 10.57 15.96 -4.94
N GLU A 333 11.28 16.79 -4.17
CA GLU A 333 11.58 18.18 -4.54
C GLU A 333 12.50 18.29 -5.78
N ASN A 334 13.42 17.35 -5.99
CA ASN A 334 14.20 17.28 -7.23
C ASN A 334 13.32 17.01 -8.47
N SER A 335 12.37 16.08 -8.35
CA SER A 335 11.39 15.78 -9.41
C SER A 335 10.45 16.95 -9.68
N LEU A 336 10.10 17.69 -8.62
CA LEU A 336 9.33 18.92 -8.71
C LEU A 336 10.09 20.00 -9.48
N VAL A 337 11.33 20.33 -9.10
CA VAL A 337 12.13 21.38 -9.74
C VAL A 337 12.30 21.12 -11.25
N TYR A 338 12.55 19.86 -11.65
CA TYR A 338 12.62 19.48 -13.06
C TYR A 338 11.31 19.75 -13.81
N SER A 339 10.14 19.44 -13.23
CA SER A 339 8.84 19.71 -13.89
C SER A 339 8.62 21.19 -14.22
N GLN A 340 9.31 22.09 -13.50
CA GLN A 340 9.05 23.53 -13.55
C GLN A 340 9.94 24.30 -14.54
N GLU A 341 10.93 23.67 -15.18
CA GLU A 341 11.94 24.36 -16.00
C GLU A 341 11.36 25.30 -17.08
N ASN A 342 10.25 24.91 -17.71
CA ASN A 342 9.58 25.66 -18.78
C ASN A 342 8.30 26.38 -18.30
N VAL A 343 8.00 26.41 -17.00
CA VAL A 343 6.77 27.01 -16.44
C VAL A 343 6.94 28.54 -16.31
N THR A 344 7.22 29.19 -17.43
CA THR A 344 7.51 30.62 -17.54
C THR A 344 6.53 31.27 -18.50
N GLY A 345 5.94 32.42 -18.14
CA GLY A 345 4.90 33.07 -18.95
C GLY A 345 4.02 34.01 -18.13
N GLU A 346 2.82 34.30 -18.63
CA GLU A 346 1.82 35.10 -17.90
C GLU A 346 0.41 34.51 -18.00
N VAL A 347 -0.39 34.76 -16.96
CA VAL A 347 -1.80 34.37 -16.87
C VAL A 347 -2.64 35.58 -16.46
N ARG A 348 -3.60 35.95 -17.31
CA ARG A 348 -4.56 37.02 -17.07
C ARG A 348 -5.71 36.46 -16.23
N MET A 349 -5.97 37.07 -15.08
CA MET A 349 -6.91 36.62 -14.06
C MET A 349 -8.07 37.60 -13.90
N SER A 350 -9.18 37.09 -13.39
CA SER A 350 -10.31 37.85 -12.89
C SER A 350 -10.76 37.27 -11.55
N VAL A 351 -11.14 38.11 -10.59
CA VAL A 351 -11.82 37.68 -9.35
C VAL A 351 -13.18 38.36 -9.24
N TYR A 352 -14.15 37.61 -8.72
CA TYR A 352 -15.52 38.07 -8.52
C TYR A 352 -16.24 37.19 -7.49
N LYS A 353 -16.82 37.82 -6.46
CA LYS A 353 -17.71 37.23 -5.44
C LYS A 353 -17.38 35.78 -5.04
N GLY A 354 -16.23 35.58 -4.42
CA GLY A 354 -15.76 34.30 -3.87
C GLY A 354 -14.97 33.43 -4.85
N ALA A 355 -15.00 33.72 -6.15
CA ALA A 355 -14.35 32.93 -7.18
C ALA A 355 -13.20 33.67 -7.87
N ALA A 356 -12.23 32.89 -8.36
CA ALA A 356 -11.18 33.32 -9.26
C ALA A 356 -11.32 32.59 -10.61
N TYR A 357 -11.01 33.29 -11.70
CA TYR A 357 -11.19 32.85 -13.07
C TYR A 357 -9.97 33.20 -13.91
N VAL A 358 -9.67 32.37 -14.90
CA VAL A 358 -8.62 32.65 -15.90
C VAL A 358 -9.25 33.26 -17.14
N LEU A 359 -8.72 34.41 -17.59
CA LEU A 359 -9.12 35.12 -18.81
C LEU A 359 -8.23 34.76 -20.03
N GLY A 360 -7.16 33.99 -19.81
CA GLY A 360 -6.23 33.48 -20.81
C GLY A 360 -4.78 33.53 -20.34
N ARG A 361 -3.90 32.81 -21.03
CA ARG A 361 -2.47 32.64 -20.72
C ARG A 361 -1.61 32.79 -21.98
N LYS A 362 -0.35 33.17 -21.85
CA LYS A 362 0.66 33.09 -22.93
C LYS A 362 2.05 32.74 -22.39
N SER A 363 2.86 32.11 -23.23
CA SER A 363 4.26 31.74 -22.97
C SER A 363 5.00 31.57 -24.28
N ASP A 364 6.26 31.99 -24.32
CA ASP A 364 7.22 31.71 -25.39
C ASP A 364 8.28 30.67 -24.95
N ALA A 365 8.09 30.04 -23.78
CA ALA A 365 9.07 29.16 -23.13
C ALA A 365 8.89 27.66 -23.45
N SER A 366 7.86 27.29 -24.23
CA SER A 366 7.56 25.91 -24.57
C SER A 366 6.81 25.82 -25.90
N ASN A 367 7.25 24.92 -26.78
CA ASN A 367 6.64 24.70 -28.10
C ASN A 367 5.50 23.65 -28.07
N LEU A 368 5.02 23.27 -26.88
CA LEU A 368 4.01 22.20 -26.72
C LEU A 368 2.59 22.60 -27.13
N TYR A 369 2.29 23.90 -27.21
CA TYR A 369 1.02 24.40 -27.72
C TYR A 369 1.23 25.14 -29.04
N SER A 370 0.69 24.58 -30.12
CA SER A 370 0.59 25.23 -31.43
C SER A 370 -0.86 25.63 -31.67
N GLN A 371 -1.08 26.90 -32.05
CA GLN A 371 -2.40 27.36 -32.49
C GLN A 371 -2.77 26.76 -33.85
N GLU A 372 -1.79 26.40 -34.69
CA GLU A 372 -2.00 25.86 -36.03
C GLU A 372 -2.47 24.40 -35.96
N ASP A 373 -1.73 23.55 -35.24
CA ASP A 373 -2.05 22.12 -35.01
C ASP A 373 -3.41 21.93 -34.30
N ALA A 374 -3.85 22.93 -33.52
CA ALA A 374 -5.12 22.97 -32.81
C ALA A 374 -6.24 23.70 -33.58
N SER A 375 -5.97 24.20 -34.78
CA SER A 375 -6.93 24.94 -35.60
C SER A 375 -7.95 24.00 -36.24
N MET A 376 -9.21 24.44 -36.30
CA MET A 376 -10.26 23.78 -37.09
C MET A 376 -10.36 24.33 -38.52
N ASP A 377 -9.68 25.44 -38.81
CA ASP A 377 -9.64 26.10 -40.13
C ASP A 377 -8.41 25.69 -40.95
N SER A 378 -7.51 24.89 -40.37
CA SER A 378 -6.29 24.37 -40.99
C SER A 378 -6.18 22.85 -40.81
N LEU A 379 -5.24 22.23 -41.55
CA LEU A 379 -4.83 20.83 -41.42
C LEU A 379 -3.29 20.71 -41.52
N GLU A 380 -2.55 21.80 -41.34
CA GLU A 380 -1.10 21.74 -41.22
C GLU A 380 -0.73 21.12 -39.86
N GLY A 381 0.32 20.30 -39.81
CA GLY A 381 0.71 19.52 -38.62
C GLY A 381 -0.15 18.29 -38.29
N PHE A 382 -1.44 18.25 -38.65
CA PHE A 382 -2.37 17.19 -38.21
C PHE A 382 -3.11 16.45 -39.34
N SER A 383 -3.12 15.10 -39.29
CA SER A 383 -3.85 14.23 -40.21
C SER A 383 -5.15 13.67 -39.59
N PRO A 384 -6.35 14.08 -40.05
CA PRO A 384 -7.61 13.48 -39.63
C PRO A 384 -7.77 12.01 -40.02
N MET A 385 -7.02 11.53 -41.01
CA MET A 385 -7.08 10.13 -41.45
C MET A 385 -6.54 9.19 -40.37
N ASP A 386 -5.43 9.56 -39.73
CA ASP A 386 -4.72 8.77 -38.72
C ASP A 386 -5.59 8.55 -37.47
N THR A 387 -6.42 9.55 -37.16
CA THR A 387 -7.45 9.49 -36.11
C THR A 387 -8.43 8.33 -36.32
N SER A 388 -8.71 7.93 -37.57
CA SER A 388 -9.57 6.77 -37.85
C SER A 388 -8.94 5.46 -37.37
N GLY A 389 -7.63 5.30 -37.55
CA GLY A 389 -6.87 4.15 -37.03
C GLY A 389 -6.76 4.17 -35.52
N PHE A 390 -6.47 5.34 -34.92
CA PHE A 390 -6.42 5.51 -33.47
C PHE A 390 -7.77 5.20 -32.79
N ILE A 391 -8.87 5.72 -33.33
CA ILE A 391 -10.23 5.44 -32.84
C ILE A 391 -10.54 3.95 -32.97
N ALA A 392 -10.24 3.32 -34.12
CA ALA A 392 -10.47 1.88 -34.29
C ALA A 392 -9.72 1.05 -33.23
N ILE A 393 -8.45 1.35 -32.96
CA ILE A 393 -7.66 0.66 -31.93
C ILE A 393 -8.25 0.85 -30.53
N GLN A 394 -8.64 2.08 -30.16
CA GLN A 394 -9.29 2.35 -28.87
C GLN A 394 -10.71 1.74 -28.76
N ALA A 395 -11.44 1.64 -29.87
CA ALA A 395 -12.78 1.10 -29.93
C ALA A 395 -12.81 -0.41 -29.67
N ILE A 396 -11.81 -1.19 -30.09
CA ILE A 396 -11.75 -2.66 -29.95
C ILE A 396 -12.17 -3.14 -28.55
N ARG A 397 -11.68 -2.50 -27.48
CA ARG A 397 -12.03 -2.88 -26.09
C ARG A 397 -13.42 -2.40 -25.66
N LEU A 398 -13.86 -1.25 -26.17
CA LEU A 398 -15.13 -0.61 -25.82
C LEU A 398 -16.32 -1.28 -26.53
N GLU A 399 -16.17 -1.62 -27.81
CA GLU A 399 -17.16 -2.37 -28.59
C GLU A 399 -17.42 -3.74 -27.97
N LYS A 400 -16.36 -4.48 -27.63
CA LYS A 400 -16.48 -5.81 -27.02
C LYS A 400 -17.13 -5.75 -25.62
N TYR A 401 -16.84 -4.71 -24.83
CA TYR A 401 -17.56 -4.44 -23.57
C TYR A 401 -19.04 -4.10 -23.80
N GLY A 402 -19.35 -3.27 -24.82
CA GLY A 402 -20.72 -2.93 -25.22
C GLY A 402 -21.53 -4.13 -25.69
N LEU A 403 -20.94 -5.00 -26.50
CA LEU A 403 -21.55 -6.25 -26.96
C LEU A 403 -21.82 -7.21 -25.79
N GLN A 404 -20.89 -7.36 -24.84
CA GLN A 404 -21.13 -8.16 -23.64
C GLN A 404 -22.25 -7.59 -22.77
N LYS A 405 -22.35 -6.26 -22.64
CA LYS A 405 -23.47 -5.58 -21.95
C LYS A 405 -24.82 -5.83 -22.61
N ILE A 406 -24.89 -5.72 -23.95
CA ILE A 406 -26.10 -6.03 -24.73
C ILE A 406 -26.51 -7.50 -24.54
N LYS A 407 -25.56 -8.43 -24.67
CA LYS A 407 -25.76 -9.87 -24.45
C LYS A 407 -26.27 -10.19 -23.03
N ASP A 408 -25.77 -9.50 -22.02
CA ASP A 408 -26.20 -9.62 -20.62
C ASP A 408 -27.58 -9.00 -20.35
N GLY A 409 -28.17 -8.26 -21.31
CA GLY A 409 -29.37 -7.44 -21.09
C GLY A 409 -29.15 -6.25 -20.14
N LYS A 410 -27.88 -5.95 -19.78
CA LYS A 410 -27.49 -4.89 -18.83
C LYS A 410 -27.17 -3.63 -19.62
N PRO A 411 -27.76 -2.47 -19.30
CA PRO A 411 -27.39 -1.24 -20.00
C PRO A 411 -25.97 -0.79 -19.62
N LEU A 412 -25.35 0.03 -20.49
CA LEU A 412 -24.02 0.60 -20.24
C LEU A 412 -24.04 1.59 -19.05
N THR A 413 -25.12 2.36 -18.91
CA THR A 413 -25.43 3.25 -17.79
C THR A 413 -26.86 3.02 -17.32
N ASN A 414 -27.29 3.57 -16.19
CA ASN A 414 -28.67 3.45 -15.69
C ASN A 414 -29.71 4.30 -16.47
N ALA A 415 -29.36 4.80 -17.66
CA ALA A 415 -30.25 5.60 -18.49
C ALA A 415 -31.30 4.73 -19.19
N VAL A 416 -32.57 5.16 -19.13
CA VAL A 416 -33.69 4.48 -19.82
C VAL A 416 -33.60 4.76 -21.32
N VAL A 417 -33.13 3.78 -22.09
CA VAL A 417 -33.26 3.80 -23.55
C VAL A 417 -34.75 3.69 -23.90
N PRO A 418 -35.32 4.57 -24.75
CA PRO A 418 -36.72 4.49 -25.16
C PRO A 418 -37.06 3.12 -25.78
N PRO A 419 -38.26 2.55 -25.52
CA PRO A 419 -38.62 1.20 -25.99
C PRO A 419 -38.54 1.02 -27.51
N GLU A 420 -38.73 2.10 -28.25
CA GLU A 420 -38.77 2.17 -29.71
C GLU A 420 -37.49 1.61 -30.38
N LEU A 421 -36.32 1.76 -29.74
CA LEU A 421 -35.03 1.30 -30.26
C LEU A 421 -34.77 -0.21 -30.10
N ARG A 422 -35.69 -0.98 -29.51
CA ARG A 422 -35.54 -2.44 -29.36
C ARG A 422 -35.98 -3.26 -30.59
N ALA A 423 -36.56 -2.63 -31.63
CA ALA A 423 -37.25 -3.34 -32.69
C ALA A 423 -36.41 -3.73 -33.93
N GLU A 424 -35.32 -3.02 -34.25
CA GLU A 424 -34.62 -3.19 -35.54
C GLU A 424 -33.38 -4.09 -35.52
N LEU A 425 -32.85 -4.45 -34.35
CA LEU A 425 -31.58 -5.18 -34.21
C LEU A 425 -31.69 -6.72 -34.34
N SER A 426 -32.85 -7.25 -34.76
CA SER A 426 -33.09 -8.70 -34.89
C SER A 426 -33.07 -9.25 -36.32
N LEU A 427 -33.02 -8.39 -37.35
CA LEU A 427 -33.19 -8.80 -38.76
C LEU A 427 -32.26 -8.08 -39.76
N ARG A 428 -30.93 -8.22 -39.60
CA ARG A 428 -29.97 -8.07 -40.70
C ARG A 428 -28.83 -9.08 -40.59
N GLU A 429 -28.91 -10.18 -41.34
CA GLU A 429 -27.72 -10.95 -41.72
C GLU A 429 -26.83 -10.08 -42.63
N VAL A 430 -25.56 -9.91 -42.27
CA VAL A 430 -24.63 -9.11 -43.08
C VAL A 430 -23.87 -10.02 -44.03
N SER A 431 -24.32 -10.05 -45.30
CA SER A 431 -23.60 -10.71 -46.39
C SER A 431 -22.98 -9.67 -47.35
N ASN A 432 -21.69 -9.39 -47.12
CA ASN A 432 -20.79 -8.63 -48.02
C ASN A 432 -21.10 -7.12 -48.24
N PRO A 433 -20.19 -6.33 -48.86
CA PRO A 433 -19.97 -4.95 -48.41
C PRO A 433 -20.20 -3.88 -49.49
N THR A 434 -20.92 -2.80 -49.14
CA THR A 434 -20.78 -1.51 -49.83
C THR A 434 -21.18 -0.37 -48.88
N ILE A 435 -20.27 0.58 -48.64
CA ILE A 435 -20.55 1.78 -47.85
C ILE A 435 -21.06 2.90 -48.77
N ARG A 436 -22.18 3.54 -48.41
CA ARG A 436 -22.55 4.88 -48.88
C ARG A 436 -23.23 5.70 -47.78
N MET A 437 -22.99 7.01 -47.82
CA MET A 437 -23.46 8.01 -46.85
C MET A 437 -24.94 8.36 -47.06
N ALA A 438 -25.64 8.69 -45.97
CA ALA A 438 -26.77 9.61 -45.94
C ALA A 438 -26.97 10.14 -44.50
N CYS A 439 -27.55 11.34 -44.35
CA CYS A 439 -27.76 12.02 -43.06
C CYS A 439 -29.26 12.33 -42.83
N ALA A 440 -29.58 12.80 -41.62
CA ALA A 440 -30.91 13.28 -41.16
C ALA A 440 -32.01 12.19 -41.04
N GLY A 441 -33.06 12.37 -40.24
CA GLY A 441 -33.35 13.41 -39.24
C GLY A 441 -34.86 13.52 -38.91
N ALA A 442 -35.20 14.14 -37.77
CA ALA A 442 -36.58 14.32 -37.24
C ALA A 442 -37.30 13.01 -36.81
N LEU A 443 -38.43 13.00 -36.08
CA LEU A 443 -39.34 14.06 -35.58
C LEU A 443 -39.98 13.67 -34.20
N TRP A 444 -40.64 14.62 -33.51
CA TRP A 444 -41.38 14.42 -32.24
C TRP A 444 -42.74 13.66 -32.35
N SER A 445 -43.23 13.04 -31.26
CA SER A 445 -44.29 13.60 -30.34
C SER A 445 -45.26 12.57 -29.66
N ARG A 446 -45.71 12.87 -28.40
CA ARG A 446 -47.05 12.66 -27.72
C ARG A 446 -47.84 11.32 -27.94
N VAL A 447 -48.53 10.64 -27.00
CA VAL A 447 -49.29 10.84 -25.70
C VAL A 447 -49.34 9.46 -24.95
N GLY A 448 -49.64 9.23 -23.66
CA GLY A 448 -49.85 10.07 -22.45
C GLY A 448 -51.00 9.60 -21.49
N SER A 449 -50.83 9.84 -20.17
CA SER A 449 -51.84 9.91 -19.06
C SER A 449 -52.68 8.70 -18.52
N ARG A 450 -52.32 8.28 -17.28
CA ARG A 450 -53.20 7.95 -16.11
C ARG A 450 -54.04 6.63 -16.12
N PRO A 451 -54.68 6.19 -14.99
CA PRO A 451 -54.02 5.69 -13.77
C PRO A 451 -54.66 4.39 -13.18
N GLY A 452 -54.03 3.76 -12.17
CA GLY A 452 -54.60 2.62 -11.43
C GLY A 452 -54.21 2.60 -9.93
N ILE A 453 -55.12 2.12 -9.06
CA ILE A 453 -54.98 2.12 -7.59
C ILE A 453 -55.12 0.68 -7.08
N LEU A 454 -54.31 0.25 -6.10
CA LEU A 454 -54.67 -0.90 -5.24
C LEU A 454 -54.09 -0.82 -3.81
N ARG A 455 -54.86 -1.41 -2.90
CA ARG A 455 -55.00 -1.15 -1.46
C ARG A 455 -53.88 -1.72 -0.57
N VAL A 456 -53.70 -1.09 0.60
CA VAL A 456 -52.99 -1.65 1.78
C VAL A 456 -53.85 -2.69 2.51
N VAL A 457 -53.22 -3.71 3.10
CA VAL A 457 -53.79 -4.56 4.16
C VAL A 457 -52.80 -4.65 5.33
N ARG A 458 -53.32 -4.55 6.57
CA ARG A 458 -52.59 -4.83 7.84
C ARG A 458 -53.10 -6.16 8.41
N GLN A 459 -52.23 -6.89 9.13
CA GLN A 459 -52.64 -7.83 10.19
C GLN A 459 -51.65 -7.76 11.37
N SER A 460 -52.07 -8.26 12.54
CA SER A 460 -51.41 -7.99 13.83
C SER A 460 -51.76 -9.00 14.92
N SER A 461 -50.76 -9.54 15.63
CA SER A 461 -50.88 -10.28 16.89
C SER A 461 -49.51 -10.25 17.59
N GLN A 462 -49.32 -9.42 18.62
CA GLN A 462 -49.55 -9.69 20.06
C GLN A 462 -48.44 -10.51 20.75
N LEU A 463 -47.90 -9.93 21.83
CA LEU A 463 -46.86 -10.46 22.73
C LEU A 463 -47.49 -11.06 23.99
N ARG A 464 -46.83 -12.04 24.66
CA ARG A 464 -46.85 -12.28 26.13
C ARG A 464 -45.58 -13.06 26.57
N PRO A 465 -45.18 -13.07 27.87
CA PRO A 465 -43.75 -12.94 28.22
C PRO A 465 -43.22 -13.83 29.37
N LEU A 466 -41.97 -13.54 29.81
CA LEU A 466 -41.31 -13.90 31.10
C LEU A 466 -40.86 -15.37 31.28
N PRO A 467 -39.94 -15.71 32.23
CA PRO A 467 -39.48 -14.90 33.38
C PRO A 467 -37.94 -14.73 33.57
N ALA A 468 -37.58 -13.95 34.60
CA ALA A 468 -36.25 -13.94 35.25
C ALA A 468 -36.22 -15.01 36.38
N ALA A 469 -35.18 -15.23 37.20
CA ALA A 469 -33.89 -14.57 37.41
C ALA A 469 -32.87 -15.56 38.02
N ALA A 470 -31.58 -15.25 38.01
CA ALA A 470 -30.57 -15.93 38.84
C ALA A 470 -29.42 -14.96 39.22
N THR A 471 -28.85 -15.14 40.40
CA THR A 471 -27.82 -14.26 41.00
C THR A 471 -26.39 -14.70 40.66
N SER A 472 -25.44 -13.76 40.75
CA SER A 472 -23.99 -14.02 40.71
C SER A 472 -23.52 -15.01 41.78
N PRO A 473 -22.29 -15.54 41.64
CA PRO A 473 -21.31 -15.21 42.68
C PRO A 473 -20.01 -14.62 42.12
N VAL A 474 -19.38 -13.76 42.93
CA VAL A 474 -17.99 -13.33 42.71
C VAL A 474 -17.05 -14.45 43.17
N VAL A 475 -16.06 -14.80 42.36
CA VAL A 475 -14.93 -15.67 42.78
C VAL A 475 -13.63 -14.87 42.70
N ARG A 476 -12.89 -14.86 43.81
CA ARG A 476 -11.55 -14.25 43.94
C ARG A 476 -10.47 -15.33 43.87
N CYS A 477 -9.32 -14.98 43.30
CA CYS A 477 -8.09 -15.81 43.26
C CYS A 477 -8.23 -17.08 42.39
N TRP A 478 -7.15 -17.69 41.89
CA TRP A 478 -5.76 -17.64 42.34
C TRP A 478 -4.75 -17.25 41.25
N ARG A 479 -3.66 -16.57 41.67
CA ARG A 479 -2.40 -16.55 40.90
C ARG A 479 -1.68 -17.89 41.09
N ALA A 480 -1.81 -18.80 40.13
CA ALA A 480 -0.93 -19.96 40.03
C ALA A 480 0.29 -19.60 39.18
N ARG A 481 1.49 -19.51 39.79
CA ARG A 481 2.76 -19.43 39.05
C ARG A 481 3.18 -20.84 38.63
N TYR A 482 2.74 -21.31 37.47
CA TYR A 482 3.31 -22.53 36.88
C TYR A 482 4.58 -22.20 36.08
N SER A 483 5.68 -22.03 36.82
CA SER A 483 7.03 -21.94 36.26
C SER A 483 7.57 -23.35 35.97
N SER A 484 7.09 -23.97 34.89
CA SER A 484 7.60 -25.24 34.40
C SER A 484 7.50 -25.27 32.88
N LYS A 485 8.64 -25.09 32.19
CA LYS A 485 8.72 -25.37 30.74
C LYS A 485 8.24 -26.82 30.51
N PRO A 486 7.35 -27.08 29.54
CA PRO A 486 7.01 -28.45 29.18
C PRO A 486 8.27 -29.17 28.68
N GLU A 487 8.47 -30.43 29.08
CA GLU A 487 9.51 -31.26 28.46
C GLU A 487 9.19 -31.44 26.97
N SER A 488 10.19 -31.24 26.11
CA SER A 488 10.07 -31.52 24.67
C SER A 488 9.63 -32.98 24.46
N PRO A 489 8.67 -33.25 23.56
CA PRO A 489 8.20 -34.61 23.32
C PRO A 489 9.35 -35.47 22.77
N LYS A 490 9.46 -36.73 23.23
CA LYS A 490 10.52 -37.65 22.79
C LYS A 490 10.26 -38.25 21.40
N THR A 491 9.00 -38.20 20.96
CA THR A 491 8.53 -38.68 19.66
C THR A 491 7.36 -37.84 19.18
N VAL A 492 7.19 -37.69 17.88
CA VAL A 492 6.04 -37.07 17.23
C VAL A 492 5.36 -38.07 16.29
N THR A 493 4.04 -38.01 16.14
CA THR A 493 3.29 -38.86 15.21
C THR A 493 2.68 -38.02 14.11
N ILE A 494 2.98 -38.34 12.85
CA ILE A 494 2.55 -37.63 11.64
C ILE A 494 2.01 -38.69 10.67
N ASN A 495 0.79 -38.50 10.15
CA ASN A 495 0.11 -39.45 9.25
C ASN A 495 0.26 -40.93 9.66
N SER A 496 0.01 -41.21 10.96
CA SER A 496 0.10 -42.53 11.60
C SER A 496 1.49 -43.18 11.69
N LYS A 497 2.57 -42.51 11.26
CA LYS A 497 3.96 -42.91 11.54
C LYS A 497 4.51 -42.11 12.72
N THR A 498 5.37 -42.74 13.52
CA THR A 498 5.98 -42.12 14.71
C THR A 498 7.49 -41.95 14.52
N TYR A 499 7.97 -40.74 14.72
CA TYR A 499 9.35 -40.31 14.48
C TYR A 499 10.05 -39.91 15.78
N PRO A 500 11.35 -40.21 15.95
CA PRO A 500 12.14 -39.71 17.07
C PRO A 500 12.34 -38.19 16.93
N VAL A 501 12.23 -37.48 18.06
CA VAL A 501 12.35 -36.02 18.13
C VAL A 501 13.69 -35.64 18.77
N ASP A 502 14.37 -34.66 18.17
CA ASP A 502 15.58 -34.03 18.71
C ASP A 502 15.22 -32.63 19.27
N PRO A 503 15.24 -32.42 20.60
CA PRO A 503 14.87 -31.15 21.21
C PRO A 503 15.70 -29.92 20.79
N ALA A 504 16.88 -30.10 20.17
CA ALA A 504 17.66 -28.98 19.64
C ALA A 504 17.23 -28.53 18.24
N TRP A 505 16.50 -29.39 17.51
CA TRP A 505 16.05 -29.18 16.13
C TRP A 505 14.55 -29.03 15.98
N PHE A 506 13.76 -29.68 16.83
CA PHE A 506 12.31 -29.75 16.72
C PHE A 506 11.63 -28.38 16.84
N ASN A 507 11.02 -27.93 15.75
CA ASN A 507 10.30 -26.65 15.65
C ASN A 507 8.87 -26.80 15.06
N VAL A 508 8.38 -28.03 14.85
CA VAL A 508 7.04 -28.27 14.30
C VAL A 508 5.97 -28.03 15.37
N SER A 509 5.15 -26.99 15.19
CA SER A 509 4.08 -26.68 16.15
C SER A 509 2.88 -27.63 16.03
N SER A 510 2.03 -27.66 17.07
CA SER A 510 0.75 -28.41 17.03
C SER A 510 -0.19 -27.90 15.94
N THR A 511 -0.12 -26.59 15.61
CA THR A 511 -0.83 -25.98 14.49
C THR A 511 -0.44 -26.66 13.18
N ILE A 512 0.86 -26.76 12.91
CA ILE A 512 1.40 -27.37 11.69
C ILE A 512 1.11 -28.88 11.62
N LEU A 513 1.27 -29.60 12.73
CA LEU A 513 0.96 -31.03 12.81
C LEU A 513 -0.49 -31.36 12.41
N ASN A 514 -1.45 -30.52 12.82
CA ASN A 514 -2.86 -30.69 12.43
C ASN A 514 -3.05 -30.55 10.91
N LEU A 515 -2.31 -29.65 10.25
CA LEU A 515 -2.42 -29.39 8.81
C LEU A 515 -1.93 -30.56 7.95
N THR A 516 -0.91 -31.32 8.37
CA THR A 516 -0.35 -32.49 7.63
C THR A 516 -1.37 -33.60 7.29
N SER A 517 -2.52 -33.58 7.96
CA SER A 517 -3.60 -34.56 7.79
C SER A 517 -4.68 -34.11 6.78
N ARG A 518 -4.75 -32.82 6.45
CA ARG A 518 -5.85 -32.21 5.68
C ARG A 518 -5.84 -32.61 4.20
N LYS A 519 -4.65 -32.72 3.58
CA LYS A 519 -4.43 -33.12 2.18
C LYS A 519 -5.44 -32.52 1.18
N LEU A 520 -5.52 -31.19 1.12
CA LEU A 520 -6.57 -30.48 0.35
C LEU A 520 -6.55 -30.83 -1.15
N HIS A 521 -5.36 -31.08 -1.70
CA HIS A 521 -5.14 -31.58 -3.07
C HIS A 521 -5.87 -32.92 -3.39
N LEU A 522 -6.25 -33.72 -2.39
CA LEU A 522 -7.01 -34.96 -2.55
C LEU A 522 -8.52 -34.82 -2.28
N GLN A 523 -8.95 -33.74 -1.63
CA GLN A 523 -10.36 -33.57 -1.28
C GLN A 523 -11.19 -33.36 -2.55
N LYS A 524 -12.28 -34.14 -2.72
CA LYS A 524 -13.18 -33.97 -3.86
C LYS A 524 -13.76 -32.55 -3.85
N ASP A 525 -13.90 -31.95 -5.04
CA ASP A 525 -14.45 -30.62 -5.27
C ASP A 525 -13.69 -29.46 -4.59
N HIS A 526 -12.57 -29.71 -3.90
CA HIS A 526 -11.76 -28.62 -3.34
C HIS A 526 -11.00 -27.89 -4.47
N PRO A 527 -10.92 -26.54 -4.47
CA PRO A 527 -10.24 -25.76 -5.50
C PRO A 527 -8.82 -26.23 -5.85
N VAL A 528 -8.02 -26.64 -4.85
CA VAL A 528 -6.66 -27.16 -5.07
C VAL A 528 -6.68 -28.51 -5.80
N SER A 529 -7.60 -29.41 -5.41
CA SER A 529 -7.80 -30.71 -6.06
C SER A 529 -8.36 -30.58 -7.48
N ILE A 530 -9.23 -29.60 -7.75
CA ILE A 530 -9.72 -29.30 -9.10
C ILE A 530 -8.56 -28.76 -9.97
N THR A 531 -7.72 -27.89 -9.41
CA THR A 531 -6.56 -27.31 -10.10
C THR A 531 -5.53 -28.38 -10.44
N ARG A 532 -5.24 -29.30 -9.51
CA ARG A 532 -4.46 -30.52 -9.73
C ARG A 532 -5.00 -31.33 -10.94
N GLN A 533 -6.30 -31.61 -10.96
CA GLN A 533 -6.94 -32.39 -12.03
C GLN A 533 -6.91 -31.70 -13.40
N ILE A 534 -6.99 -30.36 -13.44
CA ILE A 534 -6.85 -29.59 -14.69
C ILE A 534 -5.43 -29.77 -15.25
N ILE A 535 -4.39 -29.69 -14.41
CA ILE A 535 -3.01 -29.89 -14.86
C ILE A 535 -2.76 -31.36 -15.26
N GLU A 536 -3.20 -32.33 -14.45
CA GLU A 536 -3.12 -33.76 -14.78
C GLU A 536 -3.75 -34.10 -16.14
N SER A 537 -4.81 -33.38 -16.56
CA SER A 537 -5.45 -33.61 -17.85
C SER A 537 -4.58 -33.27 -19.08
N VAL A 538 -3.50 -32.49 -18.90
CA VAL A 538 -2.52 -32.15 -19.94
C VAL A 538 -1.36 -33.17 -20.00
N PHE A 539 -1.18 -33.97 -18.95
CA PHE A 539 -0.12 -34.97 -18.82
C PHE A 539 -0.72 -36.39 -18.70
N PRO A 540 -1.26 -36.97 -19.79
CA PRO A 540 -2.02 -38.20 -19.72
C PRO A 540 -1.17 -39.47 -19.51
N SER A 541 -1.80 -40.45 -18.85
CA SER A 541 -1.39 -41.85 -18.82
C SER A 541 -1.52 -42.49 -20.23
N PRO A 542 -0.61 -43.40 -20.65
CA PRO A 542 0.45 -44.04 -19.87
C PRO A 542 1.78 -43.28 -19.82
N THR A 543 1.93 -42.15 -20.52
CA THR A 543 3.19 -41.40 -20.56
C THR A 543 3.57 -40.83 -19.20
N TYR A 544 2.58 -40.31 -18.47
CA TYR A 544 2.75 -39.79 -17.10
C TYR A 544 1.89 -40.58 -16.11
N LEU A 545 2.40 -40.76 -14.90
CA LEU A 545 1.69 -41.31 -13.74
C LEU A 545 1.69 -40.32 -12.58
N SER A 546 0.54 -40.14 -11.91
CA SER A 546 0.39 -39.19 -10.79
C SER A 546 0.61 -39.82 -9.42
N TYR A 547 1.45 -39.17 -8.60
CA TYR A 547 1.86 -39.59 -7.26
C TYR A 547 1.39 -38.58 -6.22
N ASN A 548 0.14 -38.74 -5.78
CA ASN A 548 -0.57 -37.74 -4.95
C ASN A 548 -0.74 -38.17 -3.48
N ASN A 549 0.10 -39.09 -2.99
CA ASN A 549 -0.05 -39.68 -1.64
C ASN A 549 1.29 -39.88 -0.90
N LEU A 550 2.37 -39.27 -1.38
CA LEU A 550 3.71 -39.38 -0.81
C LEU A 550 3.76 -38.75 0.61
N ASP A 551 4.63 -39.28 1.47
CA ASP A 551 4.69 -38.87 2.88
C ASP A 551 5.25 -37.44 3.03
N PRO A 552 4.63 -36.53 3.81
CA PRO A 552 5.19 -35.20 4.04
C PRO A 552 6.49 -35.21 4.83
N VAL A 553 6.81 -36.31 5.52
CA VAL A 553 8.06 -36.46 6.26
C VAL A 553 9.12 -37.10 5.38
N VAL A 554 10.21 -36.37 5.16
CA VAL A 554 11.37 -36.77 4.35
C VAL A 554 12.67 -36.55 5.12
N THR A 555 13.76 -37.14 4.66
CA THR A 555 15.10 -36.84 5.18
C THR A 555 15.62 -35.50 4.66
N ALA A 556 16.57 -34.92 5.39
CA ALA A 556 17.34 -33.77 4.90
C ALA A 556 18.19 -34.10 3.65
N HIS A 557 18.46 -35.39 3.40
CA HIS A 557 19.15 -35.84 2.20
C HIS A 557 18.25 -35.72 0.98
N GLU A 558 17.08 -36.39 1.00
CA GLU A 558 16.06 -36.35 -0.06
C GLU A 558 15.63 -34.92 -0.40
N ASN A 559 15.41 -34.08 0.62
CA ASN A 559 14.92 -32.72 0.43
C ASN A 559 16.00 -31.72 -0.03
N PHE A 560 17.30 -32.00 0.09
CA PHE A 560 18.33 -30.99 -0.21
C PHE A 560 19.62 -31.56 -0.82
N ASP A 561 20.20 -32.61 -0.23
CA ASP A 561 21.50 -33.14 -0.66
C ASP A 561 21.42 -33.78 -2.05
N SER A 562 20.41 -34.63 -2.29
CA SER A 562 20.18 -35.32 -3.57
C SER A 562 19.69 -34.41 -4.70
N LEU A 563 19.53 -33.10 -4.41
CA LEU A 563 19.08 -32.06 -5.32
C LEU A 563 20.15 -30.95 -5.48
N GLY A 564 21.38 -31.18 -5.01
CA GLY A 564 22.51 -30.28 -5.20
C GLY A 564 22.50 -29.01 -4.33
N PHE A 565 21.60 -28.85 -3.36
CA PHE A 565 21.58 -27.66 -2.50
C PHE A 565 22.84 -27.62 -1.63
N PRO A 566 23.60 -26.50 -1.58
CA PRO A 566 24.80 -26.43 -0.74
C PRO A 566 24.46 -26.52 0.76
N PRO A 567 25.36 -27.02 1.63
CA PRO A 567 25.13 -27.09 3.07
C PRO A 567 24.85 -25.73 3.75
N SER A 568 25.26 -24.63 3.12
CA SER A 568 25.03 -23.25 3.57
C SER A 568 23.79 -22.59 2.95
N HIS A 569 22.92 -23.34 2.26
CA HIS A 569 21.72 -22.80 1.64
C HIS A 569 20.71 -22.30 2.71
N PRO A 570 20.18 -21.07 2.62
CA PRO A 570 19.28 -20.51 3.64
C PRO A 570 18.10 -21.41 4.01
N GLY A 571 17.45 -22.03 3.01
CA GLY A 571 16.34 -22.97 3.25
C GLY A 571 16.66 -24.19 4.13
N ARG A 572 17.93 -24.51 4.39
CA ARG A 572 18.33 -25.55 5.38
C ARG A 572 18.27 -25.06 6.84
N ALA A 573 17.97 -23.79 7.09
CA ALA A 573 17.93 -23.24 8.43
C ALA A 573 16.61 -23.55 9.16
N LYS A 574 16.68 -23.68 10.50
CA LYS A 574 15.50 -23.86 11.38
C LYS A 574 14.55 -22.66 11.34
N THR A 575 14.99 -21.51 10.83
CA THR A 575 14.21 -20.29 10.61
C THR A 575 13.23 -20.43 9.45
N ASP A 576 13.51 -21.32 8.50
CA ASP A 576 12.83 -21.43 7.20
C ASP A 576 12.12 -22.80 7.05
N THR A 577 12.71 -23.86 7.62
CA THR A 577 12.24 -25.24 7.47
C THR A 577 11.78 -25.86 8.79
N TYR A 578 10.73 -26.68 8.71
CA TYR A 578 10.18 -27.44 9.83
C TYR A 578 10.90 -28.78 10.03
N TYR A 579 11.81 -28.83 11.01
CA TYR A 579 12.57 -30.02 11.39
C TYR A 579 11.89 -30.82 12.49
N ILE A 580 11.91 -32.15 12.35
CA ILE A 580 11.48 -33.11 13.38
C ILE A 580 12.70 -33.56 14.21
N ASN A 581 13.83 -33.76 13.53
CA ASN A 581 15.15 -33.96 14.14
C ASN A 581 16.25 -33.50 13.15
N SER A 582 17.51 -33.60 13.56
CA SER A 582 18.69 -33.21 12.75
C SER A 582 18.83 -33.88 11.37
N THR A 583 18.05 -34.92 11.07
CA THR A 583 18.08 -35.67 9.80
C THR A 583 16.73 -35.77 9.09
N THR A 584 15.63 -35.33 9.71
CA THR A 584 14.25 -35.58 9.26
C THR A 584 13.40 -34.32 9.41
N LEU A 585 12.63 -33.97 8.38
CA LEU A 585 11.91 -32.71 8.26
C LEU A 585 10.58 -32.88 7.51
N LEU A 586 9.73 -31.86 7.55
CA LEU A 586 8.57 -31.74 6.65
C LEU A 586 9.04 -31.11 5.34
N ARG A 587 8.75 -31.77 4.20
CA ARG A 587 9.30 -31.39 2.88
C ARG A 587 8.98 -29.94 2.49
N THR A 588 9.98 -29.23 1.97
CA THR A 588 9.85 -27.81 1.54
C THR A 588 9.40 -27.64 0.09
N HIS A 589 9.49 -28.71 -0.69
CA HIS A 589 9.03 -28.81 -2.08
C HIS A 589 8.80 -30.27 -2.48
N THR A 590 8.06 -30.49 -3.57
CA THR A 590 7.79 -31.83 -4.15
C THR A 590 9.05 -32.58 -4.57
N SER A 591 10.09 -31.87 -4.97
CA SER A 591 11.30 -32.43 -5.60
C SER A 591 12.11 -33.33 -4.66
N ALA A 592 11.78 -33.33 -3.36
CA ALA A 592 12.27 -34.30 -2.40
C ALA A 592 11.98 -35.77 -2.80
N HIS A 593 11.08 -36.01 -3.76
CA HIS A 593 10.78 -37.34 -4.31
C HIS A 593 11.29 -37.56 -5.75
N GLU A 594 12.00 -36.60 -6.37
CA GLU A 594 12.45 -36.69 -7.78
C GLU A 594 13.33 -37.94 -8.01
N ALA A 595 14.34 -38.14 -7.16
CA ALA A 595 15.21 -39.32 -7.22
C ALA A 595 14.49 -40.64 -6.91
N GLU A 596 13.50 -40.65 -5.99
CA GLU A 596 12.68 -41.83 -5.66
C GLU A 596 11.91 -42.31 -6.90
N LEU A 597 11.29 -41.38 -7.63
CA LEU A 597 10.45 -41.71 -8.79
C LEU A 597 11.27 -42.06 -10.04
N PHE A 598 12.43 -41.43 -10.27
CA PHE A 598 13.36 -41.87 -11.31
C PHE A 598 13.90 -43.28 -11.04
N THR A 599 14.31 -43.57 -9.78
CA THR A 599 14.74 -44.92 -9.37
C THR A 599 13.62 -45.95 -9.61
N ALA A 600 12.36 -45.57 -9.40
CA ALA A 600 11.22 -46.45 -9.62
C ALA A 600 10.94 -46.72 -11.12
N SER A 601 11.28 -45.80 -12.04
CA SER A 601 11.20 -45.94 -13.51
C SER A 601 9.88 -46.57 -14.03
N LYS A 602 8.75 -46.21 -13.43
CA LYS A 602 7.43 -46.82 -13.71
C LYS A 602 6.76 -46.31 -15.00
N SER A 603 7.18 -45.15 -15.51
CA SER A 603 6.65 -44.50 -16.70
C SER A 603 7.67 -43.50 -17.27
N PRO A 604 7.56 -43.12 -18.57
CA PRO A 604 8.49 -42.15 -19.20
C PRO A 604 8.44 -40.73 -18.62
N GLY A 605 7.41 -40.41 -17.83
CA GLY A 605 7.33 -39.22 -17.01
C GLY A 605 6.42 -39.45 -15.79
N TYR A 606 6.37 -38.48 -14.89
CA TYR A 606 5.49 -38.51 -13.73
C TYR A 606 4.90 -37.13 -13.42
N LEU A 607 3.87 -37.10 -12.58
CA LEU A 607 3.46 -35.93 -11.82
C LEU A 607 3.49 -36.28 -10.32
N ILE A 608 3.96 -35.36 -9.48
CA ILE A 608 3.73 -35.38 -8.03
C ILE A 608 2.75 -34.26 -7.71
N SER A 609 1.85 -34.45 -6.75
CA SER A 609 1.25 -33.31 -6.05
C SER A 609 1.12 -33.58 -4.56
N ALA A 610 1.43 -32.55 -3.77
CA ALA A 610 1.65 -32.71 -2.34
C ALA A 610 1.54 -31.39 -1.59
N ASP A 611 1.17 -31.49 -0.31
CA ASP A 611 1.37 -30.47 0.71
C ASP A 611 2.86 -30.32 1.05
N VAL A 612 3.36 -29.08 1.06
CA VAL A 612 4.75 -28.68 1.35
C VAL A 612 4.76 -27.61 2.45
N PHE A 613 5.82 -27.57 3.23
CA PHE A 613 5.85 -26.93 4.55
C PHE A 613 7.02 -25.95 4.67
N ARG A 614 6.74 -24.70 5.03
CA ARG A 614 7.76 -23.64 5.18
C ARG A 614 7.36 -22.63 6.24
N ARG A 615 8.36 -21.99 6.86
CA ARG A 615 8.18 -20.96 7.89
C ARG A 615 8.06 -19.54 7.29
N ASP A 616 7.41 -19.43 6.14
CA ASP A 616 7.23 -18.19 5.37
C ASP A 616 6.48 -17.09 6.18
N GLU A 617 6.36 -15.90 5.60
CA GLU A 617 5.64 -14.75 6.16
C GLU A 617 4.14 -15.01 6.40
N ILE A 618 3.44 -14.01 6.96
CA ILE A 618 1.98 -13.99 7.03
C ILE A 618 1.48 -12.85 6.13
N ASP A 619 0.92 -13.22 4.99
CA ASP A 619 0.19 -12.32 4.09
C ASP A 619 -0.92 -13.08 3.32
N LYS A 620 -1.39 -12.52 2.19
CA LYS A 620 -2.51 -13.05 1.38
C LYS A 620 -2.08 -14.11 0.35
N SER A 621 -0.78 -14.33 0.18
CA SER A 621 -0.14 -15.22 -0.78
C SER A 621 0.73 -16.29 -0.11
N HIS A 622 1.29 -16.00 1.06
CA HIS A 622 2.11 -16.92 1.86
C HIS A 622 1.31 -17.55 3.01
N TYR A 623 1.45 -18.87 3.14
CA TYR A 623 0.80 -19.67 4.19
C TYR A 623 1.71 -20.87 4.51
N PRO A 624 1.86 -21.28 5.78
CA PRO A 624 2.90 -22.24 6.22
C PRO A 624 2.81 -23.63 5.59
N VAL A 625 1.65 -23.96 5.00
CA VAL A 625 1.39 -25.21 4.29
C VAL A 625 0.64 -24.89 3.00
N PHE A 626 1.29 -25.05 1.86
CA PHE A 626 0.66 -24.89 0.55
C PHE A 626 0.91 -26.13 -0.30
N HIS A 627 0.32 -26.21 -1.48
CA HIS A 627 0.42 -27.36 -2.35
C HIS A 627 1.25 -27.07 -3.58
N GLN A 628 2.27 -27.88 -3.81
CA GLN A 628 2.98 -27.90 -5.07
C GLN A 628 2.56 -29.10 -5.90
N MET A 629 2.59 -28.90 -7.21
CA MET A 629 2.69 -29.98 -8.18
C MET A 629 4.04 -29.89 -8.87
N GLU A 630 4.56 -31.03 -9.25
CA GLU A 630 5.77 -31.17 -10.04
C GLU A 630 5.55 -32.20 -11.12
N GLY A 631 6.29 -32.07 -12.22
CA GLY A 631 6.29 -33.06 -13.28
C GLY A 631 7.64 -33.17 -13.95
N ALA A 632 7.98 -34.40 -14.35
CA ALA A 632 9.22 -34.68 -15.07
C ALA A 632 8.99 -35.66 -16.23
N ARG A 633 9.89 -35.63 -17.22
CA ARG A 633 9.87 -36.46 -18.42
C ARG A 633 11.30 -36.83 -18.82
N VAL A 634 11.57 -38.13 -18.97
CA VAL A 634 12.92 -38.69 -19.23
C VAL A 634 12.98 -39.59 -20.47
N TRP A 635 14.05 -39.45 -21.26
CA TRP A 635 14.37 -40.31 -22.38
C TRP A 635 15.66 -41.06 -22.10
N ASP A 636 15.67 -42.36 -22.37
CA ASP A 636 16.82 -43.23 -22.15
C ASP A 636 17.63 -43.40 -23.45
N ARG A 637 18.90 -42.96 -23.44
CA ARG A 637 19.84 -43.16 -24.55
C ARG A 637 20.06 -44.64 -24.89
N ALA A 638 19.88 -45.55 -23.92
CA ALA A 638 20.00 -46.99 -24.14
C ALA A 638 18.76 -47.62 -24.81
N ALA A 639 17.61 -46.93 -24.79
CA ALA A 639 16.35 -47.43 -25.34
C ALA A 639 16.06 -46.97 -26.80
N VAL A 640 16.87 -46.04 -27.33
CA VAL A 640 16.68 -45.43 -28.66
C VAL A 640 17.68 -45.98 -29.69
N PRO A 641 17.30 -46.12 -30.98
CA PRO A 641 18.22 -46.60 -32.02
C PRO A 641 19.51 -45.77 -32.10
N HIS A 642 20.65 -46.45 -32.10
CA HIS A 642 21.99 -45.86 -32.20
C HIS A 642 22.36 -44.84 -31.09
N GLY A 643 21.56 -44.72 -30.02
CA GLY A 643 21.75 -43.70 -28.99
C GLY A 643 21.21 -42.31 -29.36
N ASP A 644 20.52 -42.17 -30.50
CA ASP A 644 19.97 -40.88 -30.96
C ASP A 644 18.71 -40.49 -30.16
N VAL A 645 18.95 -39.94 -28.98
CA VAL A 645 17.91 -39.42 -28.09
C VAL A 645 17.32 -38.11 -28.61
N VAL A 646 18.09 -37.33 -29.38
CA VAL A 646 17.67 -36.05 -29.96
C VAL A 646 16.51 -36.26 -30.94
N SER A 647 16.64 -37.20 -31.88
CA SER A 647 15.55 -37.55 -32.80
C SER A 647 14.32 -38.12 -32.08
N ALA A 648 14.51 -38.82 -30.96
CA ALA A 648 13.39 -39.32 -30.15
C ALA A 648 12.62 -38.18 -29.43
N ILE A 649 13.33 -37.21 -28.86
CA ILE A 649 12.73 -36.04 -28.20
C ILE A 649 12.01 -35.15 -29.23
N TYR A 650 12.62 -34.91 -30.39
CA TYR A 650 11.97 -34.12 -31.45
C TYR A 650 10.71 -34.81 -32.00
N LYS A 651 10.70 -36.14 -32.13
CA LYS A 651 9.51 -36.91 -32.52
C LYS A 651 8.38 -36.80 -31.49
N ASP A 652 8.70 -36.84 -30.19
CA ASP A 652 7.69 -36.63 -29.13
C ASP A 652 7.17 -35.18 -29.16
N LEU A 653 8.03 -34.19 -29.37
CA LEU A 653 7.67 -32.78 -29.53
C LEU A 653 6.78 -32.54 -30.76
N GLU A 654 7.00 -33.23 -31.89
CA GLU A 654 6.12 -33.16 -33.07
C GLU A 654 4.74 -33.77 -32.83
N ALA A 655 4.62 -34.71 -31.88
CA ALA A 655 3.34 -35.29 -31.46
C ALA A 655 2.57 -34.39 -30.46
N LEU A 656 3.22 -33.40 -29.84
CA LEU A 656 2.53 -32.44 -28.98
C LEU A 656 1.66 -31.47 -29.80
N PRO A 657 0.44 -31.13 -29.32
CA PRO A 657 -0.38 -30.09 -29.94
C PRO A 657 0.34 -28.74 -30.11
N LYS A 658 -0.12 -27.96 -31.09
CA LYS A 658 0.32 -26.57 -31.29
C LYS A 658 -0.74 -25.61 -30.74
N HIS A 659 -0.28 -24.48 -30.22
CA HIS A 659 -1.11 -23.39 -29.69
C HIS A 659 -0.83 -22.09 -30.45
N ASP A 660 -1.64 -21.07 -30.20
CA ASP A 660 -1.63 -19.74 -30.82
C ASP A 660 -1.26 -18.61 -29.83
N MET A 661 -0.69 -18.97 -28.67
CA MET A 661 -0.26 -17.99 -27.67
C MET A 661 0.90 -17.14 -28.17
N ILE A 662 0.98 -15.89 -27.72
CA ILE A 662 2.15 -15.04 -27.94
C ILE A 662 3.23 -15.49 -26.94
N ILE A 663 4.35 -15.98 -27.46
CA ILE A 663 5.52 -16.39 -26.67
C ILE A 663 6.64 -15.37 -26.83
N GLU A 664 7.12 -14.82 -25.72
CA GLU A 664 8.33 -14.01 -25.64
C GLU A 664 9.47 -14.87 -25.09
N ASP A 665 10.33 -15.39 -25.97
CA ASP A 665 11.52 -16.18 -25.63
C ASP A 665 12.78 -15.54 -26.28
N PRO A 666 13.29 -14.42 -25.74
CA PRO A 666 14.35 -13.64 -26.38
C PRO A 666 15.76 -14.19 -26.13
N ASN A 667 15.90 -15.19 -25.26
CA ASN A 667 17.18 -15.76 -24.84
C ASN A 667 17.51 -17.06 -25.59
N PRO A 668 18.81 -17.41 -25.76
CA PRO A 668 19.20 -18.73 -26.26
C PRO A 668 18.81 -19.86 -25.30
N HIS A 669 18.82 -21.10 -25.78
CA HIS A 669 18.54 -22.29 -24.96
C HIS A 669 19.56 -22.55 -23.85
N PHE A 670 20.73 -21.90 -23.87
CA PHE A 670 21.72 -21.88 -22.78
C PHE A 670 22.63 -20.66 -22.94
N HIS A 671 23.22 -20.19 -21.83
CA HIS A 671 24.20 -19.11 -21.80
C HIS A 671 25.36 -19.46 -20.84
N PRO A 672 26.63 -19.39 -21.26
CA PRO A 672 27.77 -19.95 -20.51
C PRO A 672 27.89 -19.53 -19.04
N GLU A 673 27.51 -18.30 -18.71
CA GLU A 673 27.63 -17.74 -17.35
C GLU A 673 26.28 -17.55 -16.62
N ARG A 674 25.16 -17.53 -17.36
CA ARG A 674 23.84 -17.14 -16.83
C ARG A 674 22.87 -18.32 -16.72
N ASN A 675 22.97 -19.25 -17.65
CA ASN A 675 22.07 -20.39 -17.78
C ASN A 675 22.83 -21.57 -18.41
N PRO A 676 23.80 -22.17 -17.70
CA PRO A 676 24.85 -22.98 -18.31
C PRO A 676 24.37 -24.34 -18.84
N LEU A 677 25.08 -24.85 -19.86
CA LEU A 677 24.95 -26.22 -20.33
C LEU A 677 25.68 -27.18 -19.37
N GLN A 678 25.05 -28.29 -19.00
CA GLN A 678 25.72 -29.35 -18.22
C GLN A 678 26.82 -30.02 -19.04
N SER A 679 27.99 -30.26 -18.45
CA SER A 679 29.14 -30.88 -19.13
C SER A 679 28.92 -32.35 -19.55
N SER A 680 27.80 -32.95 -19.15
CA SER A 680 27.36 -34.31 -19.49
C SER A 680 26.39 -34.37 -20.68
N HIS A 681 25.93 -33.23 -21.20
CA HIS A 681 24.94 -33.16 -22.28
C HIS A 681 25.55 -32.48 -23.51
N THR A 682 25.08 -32.83 -24.70
CA THR A 682 25.39 -32.03 -25.91
C THR A 682 24.47 -30.81 -25.99
N ALA A 683 24.86 -29.82 -26.82
CA ALA A 683 24.03 -28.65 -27.07
C ALA A 683 22.67 -29.03 -27.67
N GLU A 684 22.68 -30.00 -28.60
CA GLU A 684 21.52 -30.53 -29.31
C GLU A 684 20.58 -31.30 -28.38
N GLU A 685 21.13 -32.06 -27.41
CA GLU A 685 20.35 -32.72 -26.36
C GLU A 685 19.62 -31.70 -25.48
N ALA A 686 20.34 -30.72 -24.92
CA ALA A 686 19.75 -29.71 -24.06
C ALA A 686 18.73 -28.82 -24.80
N GLU A 687 18.98 -28.49 -26.07
CA GLU A 687 18.04 -27.78 -26.93
C GLU A 687 16.77 -28.59 -27.20
N ALA A 688 16.89 -29.89 -27.51
CA ALA A 688 15.74 -30.76 -27.75
C ALA A 688 14.88 -30.91 -26.48
N VAL A 689 15.51 -31.21 -25.34
CA VAL A 689 14.83 -31.33 -24.03
C VAL A 689 14.16 -30.01 -23.65
N GLY A 690 14.86 -28.88 -23.81
CA GLY A 690 14.33 -27.55 -23.54
C GLY A 690 13.11 -27.19 -24.41
N LYS A 691 13.12 -27.50 -25.70
CA LYS A 691 11.96 -27.28 -26.58
C LYS A 691 10.76 -28.15 -26.20
N HIS A 692 10.98 -29.41 -25.82
CA HIS A 692 9.91 -30.29 -25.34
C HIS A 692 9.33 -29.78 -24.00
N LEU A 693 10.19 -29.36 -23.06
CA LEU A 693 9.79 -28.76 -21.80
C LEU A 693 8.90 -27.54 -22.04
N LYS A 694 9.41 -26.56 -22.79
CA LYS A 694 8.68 -25.31 -23.07
C LYS A 694 7.32 -25.59 -23.72
N ARG A 695 7.24 -26.46 -24.73
CA ARG A 695 5.95 -26.83 -25.35
C ARG A 695 5.00 -27.54 -24.39
N SER A 696 5.48 -28.44 -23.54
CA SER A 696 4.63 -29.14 -22.56
C SER A 696 4.00 -28.17 -21.55
N LEU A 697 4.77 -27.18 -21.10
CA LEU A 697 4.31 -26.16 -20.15
C LEU A 697 3.46 -25.07 -20.81
N GLU A 698 3.75 -24.70 -22.05
CA GLU A 698 2.90 -23.84 -22.87
C GLU A 698 1.49 -24.43 -23.01
N LEU A 699 1.37 -25.75 -23.25
CA LEU A 699 0.07 -26.43 -23.33
C LEU A 699 -0.66 -26.47 -21.97
N MET A 700 0.07 -26.61 -20.88
CA MET A 700 -0.49 -26.53 -19.53
C MET A 700 -1.08 -25.13 -19.24
N VAL A 701 -0.31 -24.07 -19.53
CA VAL A 701 -0.76 -22.68 -19.40
C VAL A 701 -1.95 -22.39 -20.32
N ALA A 702 -1.91 -22.87 -21.57
CA ALA A 702 -3.03 -22.71 -22.51
C ALA A 702 -4.33 -23.31 -21.97
N GLU A 703 -4.30 -24.53 -21.42
CA GLU A 703 -5.51 -25.17 -20.88
C GLU A 703 -5.98 -24.50 -19.59
N ILE A 704 -5.09 -24.15 -18.65
CA ILE A 704 -5.41 -23.40 -17.43
C ILE A 704 -6.15 -22.11 -17.79
N PHE A 705 -5.54 -21.26 -18.62
CA PHE A 705 -6.11 -19.95 -18.94
C PHE A 705 -7.31 -20.02 -19.88
N LYS A 706 -7.46 -21.09 -20.67
CA LYS A 706 -8.73 -21.43 -21.33
C LYS A 706 -9.84 -21.67 -20.30
N ARG A 707 -9.60 -22.45 -19.23
CA ARG A 707 -10.60 -22.63 -18.15
C ARG A 707 -10.90 -21.34 -17.41
N VAL A 708 -9.91 -20.47 -17.15
CA VAL A 708 -10.11 -19.11 -16.60
C VAL A 708 -11.07 -18.33 -17.51
N LYS A 709 -10.77 -18.23 -18.81
CA LYS A 709 -11.59 -17.51 -19.81
C LYS A 709 -13.01 -18.09 -19.91
N GLU A 710 -13.17 -19.40 -20.00
CA GLU A 710 -14.49 -20.04 -20.01
C GLU A 710 -15.30 -19.76 -18.74
N SER A 711 -14.67 -19.86 -17.56
CA SER A 711 -15.31 -19.62 -16.27
C SER A 711 -15.74 -18.17 -16.09
N HIS A 712 -14.83 -17.23 -16.37
CA HIS A 712 -15.09 -15.80 -16.30
C HIS A 712 -16.20 -15.38 -17.29
N ALA A 713 -16.27 -16.01 -18.47
CA ALA A 713 -17.31 -15.76 -19.46
C ALA A 713 -18.69 -16.23 -18.99
N ARG A 714 -18.76 -17.41 -18.34
CA ARG A 714 -19.99 -17.91 -17.69
C ARG A 714 -20.43 -17.01 -16.53
N ALA A 715 -19.50 -16.38 -15.83
CA ALA A 715 -19.76 -15.46 -14.72
C ALA A 715 -20.08 -14.01 -15.14
N GLY A 716 -19.92 -13.66 -16.42
CA GLY A 716 -20.08 -12.27 -16.90
C GLY A 716 -18.97 -11.31 -16.46
N ILE A 717 -17.79 -11.84 -16.09
CA ILE A 717 -16.59 -11.05 -15.84
C ILE A 717 -16.01 -10.62 -17.20
N ALA A 718 -15.77 -9.32 -17.37
CA ALA A 718 -15.17 -8.77 -18.58
C ALA A 718 -13.72 -9.30 -18.75
N GLN A 719 -13.37 -9.68 -19.97
CA GLN A 719 -12.06 -10.24 -20.29
C GLN A 719 -11.30 -9.33 -21.24
N SER A 720 -9.96 -9.31 -21.08
CA SER A 720 -9.10 -8.91 -22.19
C SER A 720 -9.34 -9.81 -23.39
N THR A 721 -9.29 -9.23 -24.57
CA THR A 721 -9.40 -9.95 -25.85
C THR A 721 -8.14 -9.84 -26.69
N GLU A 722 -7.04 -9.48 -26.03
CA GLU A 722 -5.70 -9.80 -26.52
C GLU A 722 -5.47 -11.33 -26.43
N PRO A 723 -4.57 -11.89 -27.25
CA PRO A 723 -4.08 -13.25 -27.07
C PRO A 723 -3.43 -13.42 -25.69
N LEU A 724 -3.30 -14.66 -25.22
CA LEU A 724 -2.51 -14.91 -24.02
C LEU A 724 -1.04 -14.65 -24.35
N LYS A 725 -0.40 -13.76 -23.59
CA LYS A 725 1.04 -13.48 -23.66
C LYS A 725 1.74 -14.23 -22.55
N VAL A 726 2.84 -14.89 -22.90
CA VAL A 726 3.62 -15.77 -22.03
C VAL A 726 5.09 -15.48 -22.30
N ARG A 727 5.93 -15.35 -21.27
CA ARG A 727 7.38 -15.11 -21.45
C ARG A 727 8.23 -16.14 -20.71
N TRP A 728 9.35 -16.48 -21.33
CA TRP A 728 10.38 -17.37 -20.79
C TRP A 728 11.55 -16.54 -20.27
N VAL A 729 11.89 -16.72 -19.00
CA VAL A 729 12.99 -16.00 -18.32
C VAL A 729 14.09 -17.01 -17.98
N GLU A 730 15.36 -16.62 -18.10
CA GLU A 730 16.48 -17.45 -17.61
C GLU A 730 16.50 -17.40 -16.08
N ALA A 731 16.53 -18.58 -15.43
CA ALA A 731 16.53 -18.72 -13.98
C ALA A 731 17.69 -19.62 -13.50
N TYR A 732 17.75 -19.92 -12.21
CA TYR A 732 18.71 -20.88 -11.64
C TYR A 732 18.06 -21.69 -10.51
N PHE A 733 18.09 -23.02 -10.63
CA PHE A 733 17.65 -23.95 -9.58
C PHE A 733 18.73 -25.02 -9.34
N PRO A 734 19.08 -25.40 -8.09
CA PRO A 734 20.17 -26.35 -7.82
C PRO A 734 20.06 -27.71 -8.54
N PHE A 735 18.84 -28.14 -8.86
CA PHE A 735 18.48 -29.43 -9.44
C PHE A 735 18.18 -29.40 -10.95
N THR A 736 18.25 -28.24 -11.62
CA THR A 736 18.19 -28.15 -13.10
C THR A 736 19.31 -27.29 -13.68
N SER A 737 19.65 -27.49 -14.96
CA SER A 737 20.43 -26.56 -15.79
C SER A 737 20.48 -27.06 -17.25
N PRO A 738 20.16 -26.25 -18.28
CA PRO A 738 19.59 -24.91 -18.20
C PRO A 738 18.23 -24.89 -17.48
N SER A 739 17.92 -23.75 -16.87
CA SER A 739 16.75 -23.47 -16.03
C SER A 739 15.97 -22.25 -16.53
N TRP A 740 14.65 -22.26 -16.35
CA TRP A 740 13.78 -21.17 -16.76
C TRP A 740 12.62 -20.95 -15.79
N GLU A 741 12.15 -19.72 -15.72
CA GLU A 741 10.84 -19.37 -15.16
C GLU A 741 9.87 -19.06 -16.29
N LEU A 742 8.59 -19.37 -16.05
CA LEU A 742 7.50 -19.09 -16.97
C LEU A 742 6.58 -18.05 -16.36
N GLU A 743 6.41 -16.93 -17.03
CA GLU A 743 5.52 -15.86 -16.59
C GLU A 743 4.39 -15.62 -17.60
N VAL A 744 3.24 -15.16 -17.12
CA VAL A 744 2.04 -14.90 -17.94
C VAL A 744 1.54 -13.48 -17.70
N TRP A 745 1.20 -12.76 -18.77
CA TRP A 745 0.64 -11.41 -18.68
C TRP A 745 -0.80 -11.45 -18.15
N TYR A 746 -1.03 -10.87 -16.98
CA TYR A 746 -2.32 -10.91 -16.30
C TYR A 746 -2.54 -9.65 -15.46
N GLN A 747 -3.73 -9.05 -15.55
CA GLN A 747 -4.10 -7.79 -14.86
C GLN A 747 -3.11 -6.63 -15.09
N ASP A 748 -2.55 -6.56 -16.31
CA ASP A 748 -1.58 -5.56 -16.77
C ASP A 748 -0.20 -5.61 -16.06
N GLU A 749 0.12 -6.74 -15.43
CA GLU A 749 1.44 -7.09 -14.91
C GLU A 749 1.90 -8.47 -15.44
N TRP A 750 3.18 -8.81 -15.27
CA TRP A 750 3.69 -10.16 -15.50
C TRP A 750 3.64 -10.97 -14.20
N LEU A 751 3.02 -12.15 -14.24
CA LEU A 751 2.89 -13.04 -13.10
C LEU A 751 3.71 -14.32 -13.32
N GLU A 752 4.66 -14.58 -12.43
CA GLU A 752 5.45 -15.82 -12.35
C GLU A 752 4.55 -17.01 -11.96
N ILE A 753 4.61 -18.09 -12.75
CA ILE A 753 3.71 -19.25 -12.65
C ILE A 753 4.43 -20.49 -12.14
N LEU A 754 5.66 -20.74 -12.59
CA LEU A 754 6.45 -21.92 -12.27
C LEU A 754 7.95 -21.69 -12.56
N GLY A 755 8.78 -22.52 -11.92
CA GLY A 755 10.18 -22.75 -12.29
C GLY A 755 10.38 -24.13 -12.90
N CYS A 756 11.32 -24.27 -13.85
CA CYS A 756 11.61 -25.52 -14.54
C CYS A 756 13.04 -25.57 -15.11
N GLY A 757 13.41 -26.72 -15.70
CA GLY A 757 14.66 -26.84 -16.46
C GLY A 757 14.98 -28.27 -16.90
N VAL A 758 16.14 -28.44 -17.53
CA VAL A 758 16.74 -29.76 -17.82
C VAL A 758 17.26 -30.33 -16.49
N SER A 759 16.81 -31.51 -16.05
CA SER A 759 17.21 -32.09 -14.75
C SER A 759 18.72 -32.31 -14.70
N GLN A 760 19.32 -32.06 -13.54
CA GLN A 760 20.76 -32.26 -13.32
C GLN A 760 21.11 -33.76 -13.45
N GLN A 761 22.10 -34.08 -14.30
CA GLN A 761 22.46 -35.46 -14.62
C GLN A 761 22.92 -36.24 -13.38
N HIS A 762 23.47 -35.58 -12.35
CA HIS A 762 23.84 -36.26 -11.11
C HIS A 762 22.62 -36.91 -10.42
N ILE A 763 21.46 -36.26 -10.44
CA ILE A 763 20.21 -36.79 -9.85
C ILE A 763 19.79 -38.08 -10.56
N LEU A 764 19.89 -38.12 -11.89
CA LEU A 764 19.62 -39.32 -12.70
C LEU A 764 20.67 -40.41 -12.50
N ASN A 765 21.94 -40.05 -12.27
CA ASN A 765 23.01 -41.00 -11.96
C ASN A 765 22.81 -41.64 -10.58
N ASP A 766 22.49 -40.83 -9.57
CA ASP A 766 22.29 -41.25 -8.18
C ASP A 766 20.99 -42.05 -8.01
N ALA A 767 19.96 -41.74 -8.81
CA ALA A 767 18.76 -42.57 -9.00
C ALA A 767 19.00 -43.87 -9.81
N GLY A 768 20.25 -44.17 -10.19
CA GLY A 768 20.62 -45.42 -10.88
C GLY A 768 20.25 -45.50 -12.36
N VAL A 769 19.88 -44.38 -12.99
CA VAL A 769 19.45 -44.29 -14.40
C VAL A 769 20.35 -43.37 -15.25
N PRO A 770 21.71 -43.53 -15.22
CA PRO A 770 22.67 -42.57 -15.79
C PRO A 770 22.62 -42.43 -17.32
N SER A 771 21.97 -43.34 -18.05
CA SER A 771 21.76 -43.20 -19.50
C SER A 771 20.62 -42.25 -19.86
N GLN A 772 19.75 -41.90 -18.90
CA GLN A 772 18.62 -41.00 -19.12
C GLN A 772 19.03 -39.53 -19.18
N ILE A 773 18.21 -38.74 -19.86
CA ILE A 773 18.18 -37.26 -19.81
C ILE A 773 16.72 -36.83 -19.76
N GLY A 774 16.41 -35.72 -19.09
CA GLY A 774 15.03 -35.25 -18.96
C GLY A 774 14.91 -33.81 -18.51
N TRP A 775 13.65 -33.39 -18.32
CA TRP A 775 13.29 -32.12 -17.71
C TRP A 775 12.40 -32.32 -16.50
N ALA A 776 12.36 -31.31 -15.63
CA ALA A 776 11.46 -31.19 -14.49
C ALA A 776 10.87 -29.76 -14.37
N PHE A 777 9.71 -29.62 -13.73
CA PHE A 777 9.08 -28.35 -13.38
C PHE A 777 8.36 -28.42 -12.02
N GLY A 778 8.27 -27.29 -11.31
CA GLY A 778 7.50 -27.15 -10.07
C GLY A 778 6.56 -25.94 -10.12
N ILE A 779 5.28 -26.14 -9.76
CA ILE A 779 4.20 -25.15 -9.82
C ILE A 779 3.38 -25.13 -8.52
N GLY A 780 3.08 -23.94 -8.00
CA GLY A 780 2.23 -23.75 -6.82
C GLY A 780 0.74 -23.81 -7.17
N LEU A 781 0.00 -24.79 -6.64
CA LEU A 781 -1.41 -25.00 -6.98
C LEU A 781 -2.32 -23.87 -6.48
N GLU A 782 -2.06 -23.32 -5.29
CA GLU A 782 -2.85 -22.20 -4.74
C GLU A 782 -2.79 -20.96 -5.64
N ARG A 783 -1.61 -20.58 -6.17
CA ARG A 783 -1.48 -19.41 -7.07
C ARG A 783 -2.36 -19.57 -8.32
N ILE A 784 -2.43 -20.79 -8.88
CA ILE A 784 -3.30 -21.11 -10.03
C ILE A 784 -4.77 -21.19 -9.63
N ALA A 785 -5.09 -21.73 -8.46
CA ALA A 785 -6.45 -21.77 -7.93
C ALA A 785 -7.00 -20.35 -7.65
N MET A 786 -6.16 -19.43 -7.15
CA MET A 786 -6.53 -18.02 -6.96
C MET A 786 -6.90 -17.36 -8.29
N LEU A 787 -6.18 -17.65 -9.38
CA LEU A 787 -6.54 -17.20 -10.74
C LEU A 787 -7.85 -17.84 -11.23
N LEU A 788 -7.95 -19.18 -11.20
CA LEU A 788 -9.10 -19.95 -11.70
C LEU A 788 -10.42 -19.61 -11.00
N PHE A 789 -10.35 -19.39 -9.68
CA PHE A 789 -11.53 -19.18 -8.84
C PHE A 789 -11.66 -17.74 -8.32
N GLN A 790 -10.77 -16.81 -8.66
CA GLN A 790 -10.77 -15.43 -8.13
C GLN A 790 -10.82 -15.38 -6.60
N ILE A 791 -10.06 -16.27 -5.95
CA ILE A 791 -9.92 -16.33 -4.49
C ILE A 791 -8.87 -15.28 -4.08
N PRO A 792 -9.22 -14.26 -3.27
CA PRO A 792 -8.36 -13.10 -3.04
C PRO A 792 -7.32 -13.28 -1.92
N ASP A 793 -7.30 -14.45 -1.26
CA ASP A 793 -6.52 -14.69 -0.05
C ASP A 793 -6.31 -16.21 0.13
N ILE A 794 -5.06 -16.64 0.28
CA ILE A 794 -4.67 -18.06 0.39
C ILE A 794 -5.31 -18.78 1.59
N ARG A 795 -5.63 -18.08 2.68
CA ARG A 795 -6.25 -18.67 3.89
C ARG A 795 -7.62 -19.29 3.59
N LEU A 796 -8.32 -18.81 2.56
CA LEU A 796 -9.62 -19.38 2.16
C LEU A 796 -9.52 -20.85 1.72
N PHE A 797 -8.39 -21.34 1.22
CA PHE A 797 -8.26 -22.77 0.92
C PHE A 797 -8.32 -23.66 2.16
N TRP A 798 -7.92 -23.12 3.33
CA TRP A 798 -7.89 -23.83 4.61
C TRP A 798 -9.19 -23.69 5.42
N SER A 799 -10.08 -22.76 5.02
CA SER A 799 -11.48 -22.61 5.46
C SER A 799 -12.18 -23.95 5.66
N THR A 800 -12.88 -24.08 6.79
CA THR A 800 -13.83 -25.20 7.01
C THR A 800 -15.29 -24.75 6.88
N ASP A 801 -15.54 -23.48 6.58
CA ASP A 801 -16.91 -22.98 6.40
C ASP A 801 -17.60 -23.54 5.14
N GLU A 802 -18.79 -24.11 5.34
CA GLU A 802 -19.65 -24.63 4.27
C GLU A 802 -20.01 -23.55 3.22
N ARG A 803 -20.03 -22.26 3.58
CA ARG A 803 -20.26 -21.14 2.64
C ARG A 803 -19.09 -20.92 1.67
N PHE A 804 -17.91 -21.46 1.97
CA PHE A 804 -16.80 -21.60 1.02
C PHE A 804 -16.93 -22.91 0.25
N LEU A 805 -16.95 -24.04 0.96
CA LEU A 805 -16.84 -25.39 0.37
C LEU A 805 -18.00 -25.72 -0.60
N SER A 806 -19.23 -25.39 -0.23
CA SER A 806 -20.42 -25.63 -1.06
C SER A 806 -20.46 -24.83 -2.37
N GLN A 807 -19.57 -23.84 -2.55
CA GLN A 807 -19.46 -23.14 -3.82
C GLN A 807 -18.90 -24.05 -4.92
N PHE A 808 -18.03 -25.01 -4.59
CA PHE A 808 -17.27 -25.80 -5.58
C PHE A 808 -17.84 -27.22 -5.80
N THR A 809 -18.90 -27.61 -5.07
CA THR A 809 -19.53 -28.93 -5.15
C THR A 809 -19.91 -29.33 -6.58
N GLY A 810 -19.50 -30.53 -6.98
CA GLY A 810 -19.74 -31.12 -8.30
C GLY A 810 -18.88 -30.54 -9.44
N VAL A 811 -17.93 -29.64 -9.17
CA VAL A 811 -17.00 -29.11 -10.19
C VAL A 811 -15.92 -30.13 -10.56
N GLY A 812 -15.50 -31.00 -9.63
CA GLY A 812 -14.60 -32.11 -9.94
C GLY A 812 -15.23 -33.18 -10.84
N ASP A 813 -16.55 -33.34 -10.79
CA ASP A 813 -17.29 -34.21 -11.72
C ASP A 813 -17.53 -33.57 -13.10
N ASP A 814 -17.52 -32.23 -13.17
CA ASP A 814 -17.85 -31.46 -14.37
C ASP A 814 -17.21 -30.06 -14.29
N LEU A 815 -16.07 -29.93 -14.97
CA LEU A 815 -15.28 -28.70 -15.02
C LEU A 815 -15.99 -27.57 -15.82
N GLY A 816 -17.11 -27.88 -16.50
CA GLY A 816 -18.03 -26.88 -17.04
C GLY A 816 -18.75 -26.06 -15.97
N LYS A 817 -18.84 -26.56 -14.73
CA LYS A 817 -19.39 -25.84 -13.56
C LYS A 817 -18.40 -24.88 -12.90
N LEU A 818 -17.11 -24.87 -13.33
CA LEU A 818 -16.08 -24.00 -12.75
C LEU A 818 -16.52 -22.53 -12.88
N LYS A 819 -16.65 -21.86 -11.74
CA LYS A 819 -17.13 -20.48 -11.56
C LYS A 819 -16.22 -19.74 -10.55
N PRO A 820 -16.12 -18.40 -10.61
CA PRO A 820 -15.47 -17.61 -9.58
C PRO A 820 -16.13 -17.76 -8.20
N PHE A 821 -15.31 -17.62 -7.16
CA PHE A 821 -15.68 -17.50 -5.77
C PHE A 821 -16.52 -16.24 -5.53
N VAL A 822 -17.56 -16.38 -4.71
CA VAL A 822 -18.40 -15.26 -4.25
C VAL A 822 -18.14 -15.03 -2.77
N GLY A 823 -17.55 -13.87 -2.45
CA GLY A 823 -17.28 -13.46 -1.07
C GLY A 823 -18.55 -13.40 -0.23
N PHE A 824 -18.69 -14.34 0.72
CA PHE A 824 -19.83 -14.50 1.62
C PHE A 824 -19.72 -13.69 2.91
N SER A 825 -18.79 -12.73 2.94
CA SER A 825 -18.27 -12.04 4.11
C SER A 825 -17.88 -10.59 3.76
N ARG A 826 -18.04 -9.67 4.72
CA ARG A 826 -17.70 -8.24 4.58
C ARG A 826 -17.30 -7.68 5.95
N HIS A 827 -16.04 -7.90 6.33
CA HIS A 827 -15.55 -7.53 7.65
C HIS A 827 -14.37 -6.54 7.59
N PRO A 828 -14.34 -5.54 8.50
CA PRO A 828 -13.24 -4.60 8.60
C PRO A 828 -11.98 -5.29 9.17
N ALA A 829 -10.82 -4.75 8.81
CA ALA A 829 -9.56 -5.08 9.47
C ALA A 829 -9.53 -4.52 10.90
N CYS A 830 -8.78 -5.18 11.79
CA CYS A 830 -8.57 -4.76 13.17
C CYS A 830 -7.07 -4.75 13.47
N TYR A 831 -6.41 -3.61 13.22
CA TYR A 831 -4.97 -3.46 13.41
C TYR A 831 -4.59 -3.38 14.90
N LYS A 832 -3.48 -4.01 15.27
CA LYS A 832 -2.80 -3.86 16.56
C LYS A 832 -1.30 -3.82 16.35
N ASP A 833 -0.61 -2.91 17.04
CA ASP A 833 0.83 -2.72 16.90
C ASP A 833 1.55 -3.24 18.16
N VAL A 834 2.60 -4.04 17.98
CA VAL A 834 3.45 -4.55 19.05
C VAL A 834 4.88 -4.01 18.88
N SER A 835 5.26 -3.10 19.77
CA SER A 835 6.64 -2.63 19.94
C SER A 835 7.39 -3.50 20.95
N PHE A 836 8.65 -3.81 20.65
CA PHE A 836 9.52 -4.55 21.57
C PHE A 836 11.00 -4.29 21.30
N TRP A 837 11.86 -4.71 22.23
CA TRP A 837 13.30 -4.81 22.06
C TRP A 837 13.71 -6.23 21.71
N LEU A 838 14.64 -6.36 20.76
CA LEU A 838 15.22 -7.65 20.39
C LEU A 838 16.08 -8.22 21.54
N PRO A 839 16.20 -9.56 21.64
CA PRO A 839 17.01 -10.18 22.69
C PRO A 839 18.51 -9.91 22.46
N GLY A 840 19.17 -9.34 23.47
CA GLY A 840 20.61 -9.54 23.68
C GLY A 840 21.62 -8.91 22.69
N HIS A 841 21.66 -7.58 22.54
CA HIS A 841 22.96 -6.90 22.34
C HIS A 841 23.60 -6.56 23.69
N SER A 842 24.10 -7.57 24.40
CA SER A 842 25.04 -7.37 25.51
C SER A 842 26.41 -7.02 24.94
N LYS A 843 26.98 -5.88 25.35
CA LYS A 843 28.26 -5.34 24.85
C LYS A 843 29.31 -6.43 24.61
N GLU A 844 29.86 -6.47 23.41
CA GLU A 844 31.18 -7.06 23.19
C GLU A 844 32.20 -6.27 24.00
N SER A 845 32.87 -6.94 24.94
CA SER A 845 34.01 -6.37 25.65
C SER A 845 35.26 -6.47 24.79
N ALA A 846 36.09 -5.42 24.79
CA ALA A 846 37.37 -5.38 24.08
C ALA A 846 38.45 -6.26 24.74
N ALA A 847 38.23 -7.57 24.75
CA ALA A 847 39.18 -8.61 25.15
C ALA A 847 38.85 -9.89 24.36
N GLY A 848 39.76 -10.35 23.51
CA GLY A 848 39.51 -11.49 22.64
C GLY A 848 39.40 -12.81 23.42
N GLY A 849 38.27 -13.49 23.29
CA GLY A 849 38.05 -14.83 23.83
C GLY A 849 37.14 -15.64 22.91
N ASN A 850 37.66 -16.77 22.39
CA ASN A 850 36.85 -17.73 21.64
C ASN A 850 35.94 -18.49 22.61
N ASP A 851 34.68 -18.09 22.74
CA ASP A 851 33.67 -18.89 23.43
C ASP A 851 32.62 -19.40 22.43
N LYS A 852 32.41 -20.72 22.41
CA LYS A 852 31.59 -21.40 21.40
C LYS A 852 30.15 -21.55 21.89
N GLY A 853 29.36 -20.51 21.69
CA GLY A 853 27.92 -20.54 21.94
C GLY A 853 27.15 -19.64 21.00
N GLN A 854 26.66 -20.19 19.89
CA GLN A 854 25.65 -19.52 19.07
C GLN A 854 24.37 -19.37 19.90
N ARG A 855 24.15 -18.18 20.47
CA ARG A 855 22.81 -17.77 20.90
C ARG A 855 22.01 -17.48 19.65
N GLU A 856 20.84 -18.08 19.54
CA GLU A 856 19.99 -17.99 18.35
C GLU A 856 19.66 -16.52 18.05
N GLN A 857 19.97 -16.13 16.83
CA GLN A 857 19.87 -14.75 16.35
C GLN A 857 18.42 -14.50 15.93
N TRP A 858 17.82 -13.39 16.39
CA TRP A 858 16.42 -13.07 16.09
C TRP A 858 16.12 -13.15 14.59
N HIS A 859 15.10 -13.94 14.22
CA HIS A 859 14.57 -14.02 12.87
C HIS A 859 13.08 -13.62 12.84
N GLU A 860 12.63 -13.04 11.73
CA GLU A 860 11.25 -12.58 11.58
C GLU A 860 10.25 -13.74 11.59
N ASN A 861 10.61 -14.85 10.95
CA ASN A 861 9.83 -16.09 10.90
C ASN A 861 9.51 -16.68 12.30
N ASP A 862 10.27 -16.31 13.34
CA ASP A 862 9.98 -16.70 14.73
C ASP A 862 8.86 -15.86 15.35
N LEU A 863 8.71 -14.59 14.97
CA LEU A 863 7.52 -13.80 15.26
C LEU A 863 6.31 -14.33 14.49
N MET A 864 6.49 -14.62 13.19
CA MET A 864 5.42 -15.15 12.33
C MET A 864 4.85 -16.45 12.92
N GLU A 865 5.71 -17.38 13.34
CA GLU A 865 5.27 -18.63 13.96
C GLU A 865 4.51 -18.42 15.28
N VAL A 866 4.92 -17.46 16.12
CA VAL A 866 4.19 -17.13 17.35
C VAL A 866 2.82 -16.51 17.06
N VAL A 867 2.71 -15.59 16.09
CA VAL A 867 1.41 -15.02 15.68
C VAL A 867 0.49 -16.12 15.13
N ARG A 868 1.03 -16.97 14.26
CA ARG A 868 0.37 -18.12 13.63
C ARG A 868 -0.16 -19.13 14.66
N ASP A 869 0.67 -19.54 15.63
CA ASP A 869 0.27 -20.47 16.70
C ASP A 869 -0.81 -19.91 17.64
N VAL A 870 -0.81 -18.60 17.90
CA VAL A 870 -1.76 -17.98 18.83
C VAL A 870 -3.11 -17.70 18.17
N CYS A 871 -3.10 -17.35 16.88
CA CYS A 871 -4.24 -16.76 16.18
C CYS A 871 -4.81 -17.63 15.05
N GLY A 872 -3.99 -18.44 14.37
CA GLY A 872 -4.39 -19.15 13.14
C GLY A 872 -4.90 -18.18 12.07
N ASP A 873 -5.92 -18.62 11.33
CA ASP A 873 -6.43 -17.97 10.11
C ASP A 873 -7.05 -16.57 10.29
N VAL A 874 -7.14 -16.05 11.52
CA VAL A 874 -7.75 -14.73 11.80
C VAL A 874 -6.78 -13.55 11.70
N VAL A 875 -5.53 -13.77 11.28
CA VAL A 875 -4.57 -12.72 10.89
C VAL A 875 -4.43 -12.70 9.37
N GLU A 876 -4.51 -11.51 8.78
CA GLU A 876 -4.42 -11.27 7.33
C GLU A 876 -3.03 -10.85 6.86
N ASP A 877 -2.31 -10.10 7.69
CA ASP A 877 -0.91 -9.72 7.46
C ASP A 877 -0.19 -9.38 8.77
N VAL A 878 1.14 -9.50 8.75
CA VAL A 878 2.05 -8.99 9.77
C VAL A 878 3.15 -8.19 9.08
N VAL A 879 3.34 -6.92 9.46
CA VAL A 879 4.21 -5.98 8.74
C VAL A 879 5.11 -5.21 9.70
N LEU A 880 6.42 -5.12 9.39
CA LEU A 880 7.36 -4.26 10.10
C LEU A 880 7.04 -2.78 9.83
N MET A 881 6.63 -2.04 10.86
CA MET A 881 6.26 -0.62 10.78
C MET A 881 7.40 0.34 11.14
N ASP A 882 8.30 -0.05 12.04
CA ASP A 882 9.42 0.77 12.51
C ASP A 882 10.58 -0.13 13.00
N SER A 883 11.82 0.33 12.85
CA SER A 883 12.98 -0.27 13.49
C SER A 883 13.99 0.78 13.96
N PHE A 884 14.19 0.84 15.29
CA PHE A 884 14.98 1.86 15.96
C PHE A 884 16.15 1.23 16.72
N THR A 885 17.39 1.68 16.48
CA THR A 885 18.57 1.24 17.25
C THR A 885 18.98 2.32 18.24
N HIS A 886 18.95 2.01 19.55
CA HIS A 886 19.20 2.99 20.60
C HIS A 886 20.70 3.35 20.70
N PRO A 887 21.10 4.61 20.41
CA PRO A 887 22.48 4.96 20.07
C PRO A 887 23.49 4.87 21.23
N LYS A 888 23.03 4.72 22.47
CA LYS A 888 23.91 4.57 23.66
C LYS A 888 24.05 3.14 24.17
N THR A 889 23.22 2.20 23.70
CA THR A 889 23.21 0.81 24.20
C THR A 889 23.30 -0.24 23.10
N GLY A 890 23.13 0.13 21.83
CA GLY A 890 23.09 -0.82 20.71
C GLY A 890 21.85 -1.71 20.69
N ARG A 891 20.90 -1.55 21.63
CA ARG A 891 19.65 -2.31 21.61
C ARG A 891 18.82 -1.89 20.40
N ARG A 892 18.44 -2.86 19.57
CA ARG A 892 17.47 -2.68 18.49
C ARG A 892 16.05 -2.91 19.03
N SER A 893 15.16 -1.98 18.71
CA SER A 893 13.71 -2.08 18.87
C SER A 893 13.08 -2.23 17.49
N VAL A 894 11.93 -2.89 17.45
CA VAL A 894 11.10 -3.08 16.27
C VAL A 894 9.64 -2.88 16.67
N CYS A 895 8.82 -2.41 15.74
CA CYS A 895 7.38 -2.35 15.87
C CYS A 895 6.75 -3.11 14.70
N TYR A 896 5.94 -4.13 15.00
CA TYR A 896 5.18 -4.87 14.00
C TYR A 896 3.69 -4.57 14.14
N ARG A 897 3.02 -4.34 13.02
CA ARG A 897 1.56 -4.30 12.91
C ARG A 897 1.04 -5.69 12.59
N VAL A 898 0.00 -6.11 13.30
CA VAL A 898 -0.76 -7.34 13.03
C VAL A 898 -2.17 -6.93 12.61
N ASN A 899 -2.58 -7.34 11.40
CA ASN A 899 -3.92 -7.11 10.86
C ASN A 899 -4.84 -8.29 11.23
N TYR A 900 -5.64 -8.14 12.28
CA TYR A 900 -6.62 -9.16 12.67
C TYR A 900 -7.88 -9.05 11.82
N ARG A 901 -8.16 -10.07 11.01
CA ARG A 901 -9.36 -10.18 10.17
C ARG A 901 -9.67 -11.63 9.83
N SER A 902 -10.82 -12.13 10.28
CA SER A 902 -11.39 -13.39 9.80
C SER A 902 -12.14 -13.17 8.49
N LEU A 903 -11.96 -14.08 7.54
CA LEU A 903 -12.69 -14.10 6.26
C LEU A 903 -14.04 -14.80 6.38
N GLU A 904 -14.27 -15.61 7.42
CA GLU A 904 -15.53 -16.35 7.63
C GLU A 904 -16.57 -15.54 8.43
N ARG A 905 -16.13 -14.76 9.43
CA ARG A 905 -17.02 -14.09 10.40
C ARG A 905 -16.51 -12.72 10.84
N THR A 906 -17.41 -11.90 11.41
CA THR A 906 -17.00 -10.68 12.10
C THR A 906 -16.10 -11.06 13.28
N LEU A 907 -14.90 -10.48 13.30
CA LEU A 907 -14.02 -10.50 14.47
C LEU A 907 -14.25 -9.20 15.25
N THR A 908 -14.50 -9.29 16.55
CA THR A 908 -14.69 -8.12 17.41
C THR A 908 -13.35 -7.54 17.86
N ASN A 909 -13.34 -6.25 18.22
CA ASN A 909 -12.16 -5.62 18.81
C ASN A 909 -11.75 -6.28 20.15
N GLU A 910 -12.70 -6.83 20.90
CA GLU A 910 -12.44 -7.54 22.17
C GLU A 910 -11.70 -8.85 21.93
N GLU A 911 -12.15 -9.67 20.96
CA GLU A 911 -11.45 -10.89 20.55
C GLU A 911 -10.05 -10.58 19.99
N ALA A 912 -9.93 -9.58 19.11
CA ALA A 912 -8.65 -9.18 18.54
C ALA A 912 -7.66 -8.70 19.62
N ASN A 913 -8.12 -7.92 20.61
CA ASN A 913 -7.31 -7.53 21.76
C ASN A 913 -6.88 -8.77 22.58
N GLY A 914 -7.81 -9.70 22.86
CA GLY A 914 -7.51 -10.92 23.62
C GLY A 914 -6.51 -11.86 22.93
N LEU A 915 -6.55 -11.93 21.59
CA LEU A 915 -5.54 -12.63 20.79
C LEU A 915 -4.20 -11.90 20.82
N HIS A 916 -4.21 -10.57 20.70
CA HIS A 916 -2.99 -9.76 20.65
C HIS A 916 -2.21 -9.74 21.97
N GLU A 917 -2.90 -9.72 23.11
CA GLU A 917 -2.23 -9.86 24.43
C GLU A 917 -1.69 -11.29 24.66
N ARG A 918 -2.31 -12.33 24.07
CA ARG A 918 -1.72 -13.69 24.03
C ARG A 918 -0.45 -13.71 23.17
N VAL A 919 -0.46 -13.06 22.00
CA VAL A 919 0.73 -12.93 21.12
C VAL A 919 1.88 -12.29 21.90
N LYS A 920 1.65 -11.16 22.58
CA LYS A 920 2.66 -10.51 23.43
C LYS A 920 3.21 -11.44 24.52
N GLY A 921 2.35 -12.21 25.18
CA GLY A 921 2.76 -13.17 26.21
C GLY A 921 3.69 -14.25 25.65
N GLU A 922 3.30 -14.89 24.55
CA GLU A 922 4.08 -15.93 23.88
C GLU A 922 5.39 -15.39 23.28
N MET A 923 5.41 -14.14 22.78
CA MET A 923 6.64 -13.48 22.35
C MET A 923 7.64 -13.34 23.51
N VAL A 924 7.19 -12.92 24.70
CA VAL A 924 8.05 -12.82 25.90
C VAL A 924 8.53 -14.20 26.34
N GLU A 925 7.67 -15.21 26.36
CA GLU A 925 8.00 -16.54 26.88
C GLU A 925 8.85 -17.40 25.92
N ARG A 926 8.51 -17.42 24.62
CA ARG A 926 9.20 -18.21 23.59
C ARG A 926 10.42 -17.48 23.02
N LEU A 927 10.31 -16.19 22.73
CA LEU A 927 11.34 -15.42 22.01
C LEU A 927 12.22 -14.55 22.93
N GLY A 928 11.84 -14.38 24.20
CA GLY A 928 12.64 -13.64 25.18
C GLY A 928 12.74 -12.13 24.93
N VAL A 929 11.79 -11.56 24.18
CA VAL A 929 11.75 -10.12 23.88
C VAL A 929 11.23 -9.30 25.07
N GLU A 930 11.58 -8.02 25.11
CA GLU A 930 11.06 -7.05 26.08
C GLU A 930 10.05 -6.15 25.38
N ILE A 931 8.75 -6.39 25.61
CA ILE A 931 7.65 -5.55 25.08
C ILE A 931 7.79 -4.12 25.61
N ARG A 932 7.46 -3.14 24.76
CA ARG A 932 7.63 -1.70 24.97
C ARG A 932 6.30 -0.95 24.94
#